data_AF-A0A7W2ML15-F1
#
_entry.id   AF-A0A7W2ML15-F1
#
_cell.length_a   1.000
_cell.length_b   1.000
_cell.length_c   1.000
_cell.angle_alpha   90.00
_cell.angle_beta   90.00
_cell.angle_gamma   90.00
#
_symmetry.space_group_name_H-M   'P 1'
#
loop_
_entity.id
_entity.type
_entity.pdbx_description
1 polymer ?
#
loop_
_entity_poly.entity_id
_entity_poly.type
_entity_poly.pdbx_seq_one_letter_code
_entity_poly.pdbx_strand_id
1 'polypeptide(L)'
;MEILSYIKKIVKPALSTVLVIYCLLNVLTTVAEEYNLEILAKLPTLSTKNKITLTPLPHGRKDKNQYLLADEKGELSLLSGAKLLSLSRLPLSNQNNLAQVKLTAFTLHPSFSLADKPGYQTFFTAHIEPKKTNNNVARLTLLEDPVTLPFDAVVTQWQYDSSAPVPIDKKQRREVIRIAVPSLTHHIQKIAFNPYNKVWHEDYGLMHIALSDSVQKKSNANTSTLYSGVVLRINPTKFGLRNYRTPSSNPFMKTNSINNEIFILGAQNINSFSWSKQHYGALLIEHTYEGVHQVAVAEKGADWRDSYQKKLVFTLKPNQWGNESIFPYYGRSLKNSVGNILYLANNAKNWQLAQFNTTIKNGEIKEEFSGQAIGSFNKDELSPANKVSLLLDHAGEPLLLDYANKRLLSIQPSTLVIDKDSNIEARVEQEEHDEQADTVNSNAYGNLLLILFISVVAVVFYRLRPKSNAVKAKLSSQFARFELDSSQTTLLFYKRHQSEVDSQLAIADIVKSEISINDNIVSTINKDNDHGYNEQRENQLRLNFTKAHQHKLINDEIREVQLYLTDLNTKEYVICLYLRKGNHRLTKAKYFDTLESLIDWSWFIAKQLNPQATQKRKIKAAVFEPPIIKALVKVEQHRVINKEIESVKEHKSAEELHNITIHDSELINSLDRLADLKQKGFLNEEEFSLAKAKILSDITDNK
;
A
#
# COMPACT_ATOMS: atom_id res chain seq x y z
N MET A 1 -20.29 53.84 3.51
CA MET A 1 -19.52 53.61 2.26
C MET A 1 -18.12 54.22 2.31
N GLU A 2 -17.89 55.31 3.06
CA GLU A 2 -16.57 55.96 3.20
C GLU A 2 -15.55 55.18 4.03
N ILE A 3 -15.99 54.41 5.03
CA ILE A 3 -15.09 53.58 5.87
C ILE A 3 -14.42 52.46 5.05
N LEU A 4 -15.13 51.89 4.07
CA LEU A 4 -14.57 50.84 3.20
C LEU A 4 -13.54 51.39 2.20
N SER A 5 -13.70 52.64 1.76
CA SER A 5 -12.77 53.29 0.83
C SER A 5 -11.47 53.67 1.56
N TYR A 6 -11.58 54.12 2.81
CA TYR A 6 -10.43 54.42 3.67
C TYR A 6 -9.60 53.17 3.99
N ILE A 7 -10.26 52.05 4.31
CA ILE A 7 -9.59 50.76 4.55
C ILE A 7 -8.89 50.24 3.28
N LYS A 8 -9.52 50.36 2.10
CA LYS A 8 -8.88 49.97 0.83
C LYS A 8 -7.65 50.82 0.49
N LYS A 9 -7.64 52.11 0.84
CA LYS A 9 -6.54 53.04 0.54
C LYS A 9 -5.28 52.76 1.36
N ILE A 10 -5.43 52.24 2.58
CA ILE A 10 -4.32 51.96 3.50
C ILE A 10 -3.83 50.51 3.38
N VAL A 11 -4.73 49.55 3.13
CA VAL A 11 -4.39 48.12 3.09
C VAL A 11 -3.62 47.75 1.82
N LYS A 12 -3.89 48.40 0.68
CA LYS A 12 -3.21 48.09 -0.58
C LYS A 12 -1.69 48.33 -0.57
N PRO A 13 -1.18 49.50 -0.14
CA PRO A 13 0.27 49.73 -0.09
C PRO A 13 0.96 48.88 0.98
N ALA A 14 0.32 48.64 2.14
CA ALA A 14 0.87 47.79 3.20
C ALA A 14 0.97 46.32 2.80
N LEU A 15 0.00 45.81 2.03
CA LEU A 15 0.04 44.44 1.53
C LEU A 15 1.13 44.27 0.45
N SER A 16 1.30 45.27 -0.41
CA SER A 16 2.38 45.26 -1.41
C SER A 16 3.77 45.35 -0.79
N THR A 17 3.98 46.15 0.26
CA THR A 17 5.28 46.22 0.93
C THR A 17 5.59 44.94 1.71
N VAL A 18 4.59 44.35 2.38
CA VAL A 18 4.75 43.03 3.02
C VAL A 18 5.03 41.93 1.99
N LEU A 19 4.40 41.97 0.81
CA LEU A 19 4.64 41.00 -0.26
C LEU A 19 6.04 41.16 -0.86
N VAL A 20 6.52 42.39 -1.06
CA VAL A 20 7.87 42.66 -1.57
C VAL A 20 8.93 42.26 -0.54
N ILE A 21 8.72 42.55 0.75
CA ILE A 21 9.61 42.11 1.84
C ILE A 21 9.59 40.58 1.96
N TYR A 22 8.41 39.95 1.84
CA TYR A 22 8.28 38.48 1.80
C TYR A 22 8.98 37.86 0.59
N CYS A 23 8.87 38.46 -0.60
CA CYS A 23 9.58 37.99 -1.78
C CYS A 23 11.10 38.18 -1.66
N LEU A 24 11.56 39.29 -1.09
CA LEU A 24 13.00 39.55 -0.87
C LEU A 24 13.60 38.64 0.22
N LEU A 25 12.81 38.22 1.22
CA LEU A 25 13.21 37.23 2.23
C LEU A 25 13.24 35.80 1.69
N ASN A 26 12.46 35.47 0.65
CA ASN A 26 12.40 34.10 0.10
C ASN A 26 13.42 33.83 -1.03
N VAL A 27 14.19 34.81 -1.50
CA VAL A 27 15.19 34.60 -2.57
C VAL A 27 16.51 33.98 -2.04
N LEU A 28 16.69 33.84 -0.73
CA LEU A 28 17.81 33.08 -0.16
C LEU A 28 17.29 32.05 0.84
N THR A 29 17.03 30.83 0.35
CA THR A 29 17.47 29.55 0.93
C THR A 29 16.66 28.40 0.32
N THR A 30 17.01 27.94 -0.88
CA THR A 30 16.87 26.51 -1.19
C THR A 30 18.20 25.85 -0.81
N VAL A 31 18.49 25.80 0.49
CA VAL A 31 19.53 24.89 0.97
C VAL A 31 18.89 23.52 0.90
N ALA A 32 19.39 22.64 0.03
CA ALA A 32 19.01 21.24 0.08
C ALA A 32 19.23 20.77 1.52
N GLU A 33 18.22 20.18 2.17
CA GLU A 33 18.42 19.58 3.48
C GLU A 33 19.59 18.59 3.34
N GLU A 34 20.67 18.81 4.10
CA GLU A 34 21.75 17.84 4.17
C GLU A 34 21.21 16.63 4.94
N TYR A 35 21.45 15.43 4.42
CA TYR A 35 21.10 14.18 5.08
C TYR A 35 22.39 13.47 5.45
N ASN A 36 22.49 13.04 6.70
CA ASN A 36 23.65 12.32 7.20
C ASN A 36 23.46 10.80 7.00
N LEU A 37 24.56 10.11 6.69
CA LEU A 37 24.58 8.67 6.55
C LEU A 37 25.11 8.02 7.83
N GLU A 38 24.28 7.22 8.48
CA GLU A 38 24.68 6.43 9.65
C GLU A 38 24.99 4.98 9.22
N ILE A 39 26.11 4.43 9.68
CA ILE A 39 26.51 3.05 9.40
C ILE A 39 25.73 2.09 10.32
N LEU A 40 24.75 1.39 9.77
CA LEU A 40 23.99 0.38 10.51
C LEU A 40 24.78 -0.93 10.70
N ALA A 41 25.52 -1.34 9.67
CA ALA A 41 26.26 -2.60 9.70
C ALA A 41 27.41 -2.64 8.68
N LYS A 42 28.47 -3.38 9.02
CA LYS A 42 29.51 -3.80 8.08
C LYS A 42 29.22 -5.22 7.60
N LEU A 43 29.35 -5.45 6.31
CA LEU A 43 28.98 -6.68 5.61
C LEU A 43 30.23 -7.30 4.94
N PRO A 44 31.21 -7.81 5.71
CA PRO A 44 32.50 -8.23 5.15
C PRO A 44 32.39 -9.31 4.05
N THR A 45 31.36 -10.15 4.12
CA THR A 45 31.06 -11.22 3.15
C THR A 45 30.36 -10.71 1.89
N LEU A 46 30.00 -9.43 1.81
CA LEU A 46 29.38 -8.82 0.65
C LEU A 46 30.33 -8.91 -0.56
N SER A 47 29.84 -9.49 -1.66
CA SER A 47 30.54 -9.47 -2.93
C SER A 47 30.44 -8.08 -3.56
N THR A 48 31.57 -7.56 -4.03
CA THR A 48 31.61 -6.29 -4.77
C THR A 48 31.15 -6.44 -6.22
N LYS A 49 31.13 -7.68 -6.74
CA LYS A 49 30.80 -7.98 -8.14
C LYS A 49 29.37 -8.49 -8.31
N ASN A 50 28.85 -9.22 -7.33
CA ASN A 50 27.60 -9.98 -7.46
C ASN A 50 26.44 -9.25 -6.79
N LYS A 51 25.24 -9.39 -7.35
CA LYS A 51 24.01 -8.88 -6.75
C LYS A 51 23.72 -9.63 -5.45
N ILE A 52 23.43 -8.88 -4.39
CA ILE A 52 23.02 -9.43 -3.10
C ILE A 52 21.62 -8.94 -2.85
N THR A 53 20.72 -9.88 -2.54
CA THR A 53 19.36 -9.51 -2.17
C THR A 53 19.32 -9.37 -0.65
N LEU A 54 18.91 -8.19 -0.19
CA LEU A 54 18.70 -7.90 1.22
C LEU A 54 17.19 -7.74 1.45
N THR A 55 16.64 -8.53 2.36
CA THR A 55 15.20 -8.52 2.65
C THR A 55 14.97 -8.30 4.14
N PRO A 56 14.26 -7.24 4.55
CA PRO A 56 13.97 -6.99 5.95
C PRO A 56 13.03 -8.07 6.50
N LEU A 57 13.37 -8.59 7.68
CA LEU A 57 12.49 -9.47 8.44
C LEU A 57 11.52 -8.62 9.27
N PRO A 58 10.23 -8.98 9.32
CA PRO A 58 9.29 -8.32 10.22
C PRO A 58 9.73 -8.55 11.67
N HIS A 59 9.64 -7.50 12.49
CA HIS A 59 10.09 -7.49 13.89
C HIS A 59 9.66 -8.74 14.68
N GLY A 60 10.64 -9.52 15.14
CA GLY A 60 10.46 -10.42 16.29
C GLY A 60 10.54 -9.62 17.59
N ARG A 61 10.12 -10.21 18.72
CA ARG A 61 10.09 -9.60 20.07
C ARG A 61 11.42 -8.99 20.60
N LYS A 62 12.50 -8.97 19.82
CA LYS A 62 13.80 -8.38 20.18
C LYS A 62 13.97 -7.07 19.41
N ASP A 63 14.28 -5.98 20.11
CA ASP A 63 14.34 -4.58 19.63
C ASP A 63 15.45 -4.26 18.60
N LYS A 64 15.83 -5.22 17.74
CA LYS A 64 16.88 -5.04 16.73
C LYS A 64 16.32 -5.35 15.34
N ASN A 65 16.52 -4.43 14.41
CA ASN A 65 16.26 -4.65 12.99
C ASN A 65 17.02 -5.90 12.50
N GLN A 66 16.31 -6.75 11.76
CA GLN A 66 16.84 -7.99 11.20
C GLN A 66 16.68 -8.03 9.68
N TYR A 67 17.69 -8.54 8.99
CA TYR A 67 17.69 -8.66 7.52
C TYR A 67 18.25 -10.02 7.11
N LEU A 68 17.59 -10.67 6.15
CA LEU A 68 18.17 -11.82 5.45
C LEU A 68 18.93 -11.32 4.23
N LEU A 69 20.16 -11.79 4.07
CA LEU A 69 21.02 -11.52 2.93
C LEU A 69 21.23 -12.82 2.17
N ALA A 70 21.14 -12.75 0.85
CA ALA A 70 21.38 -13.86 -0.06
C ALA A 70 22.30 -13.43 -1.20
N ASP A 71 23.36 -14.20 -1.46
CA ASP A 71 24.24 -14.00 -2.61
C ASP A 71 23.80 -14.83 -3.83
N GLU A 72 24.43 -14.57 -4.99
CA GLU A 72 24.15 -15.30 -6.24
C GLU A 72 24.40 -16.82 -6.14
N LYS A 73 25.21 -17.29 -5.18
CA LYS A 73 25.50 -18.72 -4.98
C LYS A 73 24.46 -19.40 -4.07
N GLY A 74 23.55 -18.63 -3.48
CA GLY A 74 22.54 -19.08 -2.53
C GLY A 74 23.04 -19.16 -1.09
N GLU A 75 24.18 -18.53 -0.75
CA GLU A 75 24.64 -18.42 0.64
C GLU A 75 23.75 -17.43 1.40
N LEU A 76 23.14 -17.89 2.50
CA LEU A 76 22.28 -17.05 3.34
C LEU A 76 22.98 -16.60 4.61
N SER A 77 22.77 -15.34 4.96
CA SER A 77 23.22 -14.75 6.22
C SER A 77 22.11 -13.91 6.86
N LEU A 78 22.07 -13.89 8.20
CA LEU A 78 21.19 -13.07 9.00
C LEU A 78 21.97 -11.90 9.59
N LEU A 79 21.58 -10.68 9.25
CA LEU A 79 22.04 -9.47 9.92
C LEU A 79 21.05 -9.14 11.05
N SER A 80 21.53 -9.03 12.29
CA SER A 80 20.74 -8.65 13.46
C SER A 80 21.43 -7.52 14.21
N GLY A 81 20.91 -6.30 14.08
CA GLY A 81 21.67 -5.08 14.42
C GLY A 81 22.95 -5.01 13.58
N ALA A 82 24.10 -4.82 14.21
CA ALA A 82 25.40 -4.80 13.52
C ALA A 82 26.04 -6.19 13.32
N LYS A 83 25.45 -7.26 13.88
CA LYS A 83 26.05 -8.60 13.86
C LYS A 83 25.56 -9.41 12.66
N LEU A 84 26.49 -9.89 11.85
CA LEU A 84 26.23 -10.79 10.72
C LEU A 84 26.46 -12.24 11.13
N LEU A 85 25.47 -13.10 10.92
CA LEU A 85 25.49 -14.53 11.22
C LEU A 85 25.30 -15.31 9.93
N SER A 86 26.21 -16.24 9.62
CA SER A 86 26.01 -17.17 8.50
C SER A 86 24.94 -18.20 8.86
N LEU A 87 24.02 -18.49 7.93
CA LEU A 87 22.96 -19.48 8.11
C LEU A 87 23.32 -20.78 7.39
N SER A 88 22.95 -20.88 6.10
CA SER A 88 23.25 -22.05 5.28
C SER A 88 23.12 -21.72 3.80
N ARG A 89 23.82 -22.49 2.96
CA ARG A 89 23.63 -22.45 1.52
C ARG A 89 22.33 -23.14 1.11
N LEU A 90 21.50 -22.44 0.34
CA LEU A 90 20.30 -23.00 -0.28
C LEU A 90 20.68 -23.99 -1.40
N PRO A 91 20.13 -25.21 -1.40
CA PRO A 91 20.27 -26.12 -2.54
C PRO A 91 19.36 -25.66 -3.69
N LEU A 92 19.85 -24.72 -4.50
CA LEU A 92 19.08 -24.14 -5.61
C LEU A 92 18.78 -25.20 -6.68
N SER A 93 19.82 -25.93 -7.11
CA SER A 93 19.72 -27.01 -8.10
C SER A 93 20.23 -28.33 -7.54
N ASN A 94 19.74 -29.44 -8.11
CA ASN A 94 20.29 -30.78 -7.89
C ASN A 94 21.29 -31.19 -8.99
N GLN A 95 21.60 -30.31 -9.94
CA GLN A 95 22.49 -30.61 -11.07
C GLN A 95 23.97 -30.50 -10.68
N ASN A 96 24.81 -31.28 -11.35
CA ASN A 96 26.26 -31.30 -11.13
C ASN A 96 26.95 -30.02 -11.60
N ASN A 97 26.41 -29.32 -12.61
CA ASN A 97 26.98 -28.06 -13.12
C ASN A 97 26.41 -26.84 -12.37
N LEU A 98 26.89 -26.64 -11.14
CA LEU A 98 26.47 -25.51 -10.31
C LEU A 98 27.02 -24.15 -10.76
N ALA A 99 27.97 -24.10 -11.71
CA ALA A 99 28.60 -22.85 -12.14
C ALA A 99 27.63 -21.93 -12.90
N GLN A 100 26.63 -22.50 -13.55
CA GLN A 100 25.59 -21.77 -14.28
C GLN A 100 24.32 -21.55 -13.45
N VAL A 101 24.30 -22.01 -12.20
CA VAL A 101 23.17 -21.83 -11.28
C VAL A 101 23.37 -20.55 -10.50
N LYS A 102 22.46 -19.58 -10.65
CA LYS A 102 22.55 -18.28 -9.97
C LYS A 102 21.22 -17.88 -9.37
N LEU A 103 21.23 -17.53 -8.08
CA LEU A 103 20.13 -16.86 -7.41
C LEU A 103 19.97 -15.45 -8.00
N THR A 104 18.73 -15.07 -8.32
CA THR A 104 18.45 -13.79 -8.99
C THR A 104 17.46 -12.91 -8.25
N ALA A 105 16.55 -13.49 -7.45
CA ALA A 105 15.61 -12.73 -6.63
C ALA A 105 15.24 -13.45 -5.32
N PHE A 106 14.77 -12.69 -4.34
CA PHE A 106 14.35 -13.19 -3.03
C PHE A 106 13.18 -12.32 -2.52
N THR A 107 12.17 -12.92 -1.89
CA THR A 107 11.08 -12.19 -1.23
C THR A 107 10.45 -13.01 -0.09
N LEU A 108 9.82 -12.34 0.88
CA LEU A 108 9.04 -12.99 1.93
C LEU A 108 7.56 -13.06 1.52
N HIS A 109 6.85 -14.09 1.99
CA HIS A 109 5.40 -14.10 1.89
C HIS A 109 4.79 -12.93 2.70
N PRO A 110 3.68 -12.29 2.26
CA PRO A 110 3.04 -11.19 3.01
C PRO A 110 2.58 -11.58 4.42
N SER A 111 2.34 -12.88 4.65
CA SER A 111 1.96 -13.44 5.94
C SER A 111 3.14 -14.03 6.73
N PHE A 112 4.39 -13.70 6.38
CA PHE A 112 5.58 -14.30 7.00
C PHE A 112 5.56 -14.24 8.54
N SER A 113 5.03 -13.17 9.13
CA SER A 113 4.92 -12.98 10.59
C SER A 113 3.57 -13.39 11.19
N LEU A 114 2.63 -13.90 10.40
CA LEU A 114 1.26 -14.21 10.83
C LEU A 114 1.09 -15.72 11.05
N ALA A 115 1.25 -16.19 12.29
CA ALA A 115 1.25 -17.61 12.65
C ALA A 115 0.04 -18.40 12.11
N ASP A 116 -1.15 -17.79 12.16
CA ASP A 116 -2.42 -18.45 11.80
C ASP A 116 -2.79 -18.26 10.31
N LYS A 117 -1.83 -17.87 9.45
CA LYS A 117 -2.08 -17.60 8.04
C LYS A 117 -1.21 -18.44 7.11
N PRO A 118 -1.72 -18.86 5.94
CA PRO A 118 -0.91 -19.49 4.92
C PRO A 118 0.31 -18.64 4.57
N GLY A 119 1.47 -19.30 4.49
CA GLY A 119 2.75 -18.62 4.23
C GLY A 119 3.40 -17.99 5.46
N TYR A 120 2.95 -18.33 6.68
CA TYR A 120 3.70 -18.09 7.90
C TYR A 120 5.12 -18.65 7.77
N GLN A 121 6.12 -17.83 8.08
CA GLN A 121 7.53 -18.21 8.04
C GLN A 121 8.00 -18.72 6.66
N THR A 122 7.28 -18.38 5.59
CA THR A 122 7.57 -18.84 4.23
C THR A 122 8.21 -17.72 3.41
N PHE A 123 9.31 -18.03 2.72
CA PHE A 123 9.95 -17.13 1.77
C PHE A 123 10.17 -17.82 0.42
N PHE A 124 10.45 -17.00 -0.60
CA PHE A 124 10.62 -17.46 -1.97
C PHE A 124 11.93 -16.92 -2.54
N THR A 125 12.53 -17.72 -3.41
CA THR A 125 13.71 -17.36 -4.19
C THR A 125 13.49 -17.65 -5.65
N ALA A 126 14.07 -16.83 -6.52
CA ALA A 126 14.21 -17.15 -7.93
C ALA A 126 15.66 -17.44 -8.27
N HIS A 127 15.90 -18.40 -9.15
CA HIS A 127 17.21 -18.69 -9.71
C HIS A 127 17.11 -19.11 -11.18
N ILE A 128 18.23 -19.02 -11.89
CA ILE A 128 18.39 -19.54 -13.24
C ILE A 128 19.26 -20.80 -13.16
N GLU A 129 18.91 -21.84 -13.92
CA GLU A 129 19.69 -23.07 -14.04
C GLU A 129 19.63 -23.64 -15.47
N PRO A 130 20.58 -24.49 -15.89
CA PRO A 130 20.47 -25.24 -17.13
C PRO A 130 19.21 -26.11 -17.16
N LYS A 131 18.57 -26.22 -18.32
CA LYS A 131 17.34 -26.98 -18.49
C LYS A 131 17.51 -28.41 -17.99
N LYS A 132 16.59 -28.86 -17.13
CA LYS A 132 16.57 -30.26 -16.68
C LYS A 132 16.25 -31.18 -17.86
N THR A 133 17.00 -32.27 -18.02
CA THR A 133 16.79 -33.28 -19.08
C THR A 133 15.55 -34.15 -18.87
N ASN A 134 14.95 -34.12 -17.67
CA ASN A 134 13.73 -34.87 -17.39
C ASN A 134 12.50 -34.19 -18.03
N ASN A 135 11.84 -34.89 -18.94
CA ASN A 135 10.64 -34.40 -19.64
C ASN A 135 9.39 -34.37 -18.76
N ASN A 136 9.37 -35.04 -17.60
CA ASN A 136 8.20 -35.10 -16.70
C ASN A 136 8.07 -33.88 -15.77
N VAL A 137 8.88 -32.85 -15.95
CA VAL A 137 8.80 -31.61 -15.17
C VAL A 137 7.92 -30.63 -15.93
N ALA A 138 6.77 -30.25 -15.35
CA ALA A 138 5.92 -29.20 -15.90
C ALA A 138 6.72 -27.89 -16.04
N ARG A 139 6.71 -27.32 -17.24
CA ARG A 139 7.40 -26.08 -17.58
C ARG A 139 6.43 -25.14 -18.26
N LEU A 140 6.43 -23.90 -17.81
CA LEU A 140 5.84 -22.82 -18.54
C LEU A 140 6.74 -22.53 -19.75
N THR A 141 6.19 -22.62 -20.96
CA THR A 141 6.95 -22.49 -22.22
C THR A 141 6.14 -21.71 -23.26
N LEU A 142 6.76 -21.40 -24.40
CA LEU A 142 6.09 -20.72 -25.51
C LEU A 142 5.05 -21.67 -26.10
N LEU A 143 3.87 -21.13 -26.44
CA LEU A 143 2.79 -21.92 -27.04
C LEU A 143 3.11 -22.25 -28.50
N GLU A 144 3.80 -21.34 -29.20
CA GLU A 144 4.22 -21.47 -30.59
C GLU A 144 5.65 -20.92 -30.73
N ASP A 145 6.63 -21.80 -30.99
CA ASP A 145 7.89 -21.50 -31.67
C ASP A 145 8.91 -22.65 -31.50
N PRO A 146 9.66 -23.04 -32.55
CA PRO A 146 10.78 -23.97 -32.44
C PRO A 146 12.06 -23.25 -31.92
N VAL A 147 11.94 -22.47 -30.85
CA VAL A 147 13.10 -21.83 -30.22
C VAL A 147 13.68 -22.77 -29.16
N THR A 148 14.98 -23.06 -29.27
CA THR A 148 15.68 -23.84 -28.25
C THR A 148 15.72 -23.06 -26.94
N LEU A 149 15.20 -23.65 -25.86
CA LEU A 149 15.19 -23.08 -24.51
C LEU A 149 16.13 -23.91 -23.61
N PRO A 150 17.44 -23.61 -23.56
CA PRO A 150 18.43 -24.40 -22.84
C PRO A 150 18.52 -24.10 -21.35
N PHE A 151 17.77 -23.13 -20.83
CA PHE A 151 17.76 -22.77 -19.41
C PHE A 151 16.34 -22.77 -18.84
N ASP A 152 16.25 -22.87 -17.52
CA ASP A 152 15.03 -22.78 -16.74
C ASP A 152 15.18 -21.68 -15.68
N ALA A 153 14.26 -20.72 -15.64
CA ALA A 153 14.10 -19.78 -14.54
C ALA A 153 13.08 -20.37 -13.54
N VAL A 154 13.47 -20.49 -12.27
CA VAL A 154 12.75 -21.30 -11.28
C VAL A 154 12.47 -20.48 -10.03
N VAL A 155 11.21 -20.48 -9.59
CA VAL A 155 10.82 -19.97 -8.27
C VAL A 155 10.69 -21.14 -7.30
N THR A 156 11.35 -21.02 -6.15
CA THR A 156 11.38 -22.03 -5.09
C THR A 156 10.86 -21.42 -3.80
N GLN A 157 9.99 -22.16 -3.12
CA GLN A 157 9.51 -21.87 -1.77
C GLN A 157 10.40 -22.54 -0.73
N TRP A 158 10.62 -21.85 0.38
CA TRP A 158 11.37 -22.29 1.54
C TRP A 158 10.63 -21.94 2.83
N GLN A 159 10.93 -22.69 3.90
CA GLN A 159 10.45 -22.43 5.25
C GLN A 159 11.61 -21.94 6.12
N TYR A 160 11.40 -20.86 6.87
CA TYR A 160 12.35 -20.27 7.79
C TYR A 160 11.83 -20.37 9.23
N ASP A 161 12.52 -21.08 10.10
CA ASP A 161 12.19 -21.18 11.53
C ASP A 161 13.35 -20.70 12.39
N SER A 162 13.24 -19.47 12.92
CA SER A 162 14.29 -18.90 13.78
C SER A 162 14.48 -19.61 15.13
N SER A 163 13.51 -20.43 15.55
CA SER A 163 13.58 -21.19 16.79
C SER A 163 14.23 -22.56 16.63
N ALA A 164 14.34 -23.06 15.40
CA ALA A 164 14.94 -24.34 15.09
C ALA A 164 16.48 -24.28 15.14
N PRO A 165 17.17 -25.38 15.51
CA PRO A 165 18.63 -25.46 15.44
C PRO A 165 19.19 -25.21 14.04
N VAL A 166 18.44 -25.61 13.00
CA VAL A 166 18.73 -25.31 11.59
C VAL A 166 17.59 -24.42 11.08
N PRO A 167 17.84 -23.11 10.89
CA PRO A 167 16.75 -22.18 10.60
C PRO A 167 16.03 -22.37 9.28
N ILE A 168 16.57 -23.20 8.37
CA ILE A 168 15.98 -23.45 7.05
C ILE A 168 15.93 -24.95 6.82
N ASP A 169 14.73 -25.50 6.80
CA ASP A 169 14.54 -26.91 6.48
C ASP A 169 14.60 -27.11 4.96
N LYS A 170 15.73 -27.64 4.49
CA LYS A 170 15.97 -27.97 3.08
C LYS A 170 15.01 -29.04 2.55
N LYS A 171 14.39 -29.86 3.42
CA LYS A 171 13.40 -30.88 3.03
C LYS A 171 12.05 -30.28 2.65
N GLN A 172 11.73 -29.09 3.19
CA GLN A 172 10.51 -28.34 2.85
C GLN A 172 10.66 -27.52 1.56
N ARG A 173 11.80 -27.64 0.86
CA ARG A 173 12.03 -27.01 -0.44
C ARG A 173 10.98 -27.47 -1.44
N ARG A 174 10.31 -26.52 -2.09
CA ARG A 174 9.30 -26.81 -3.12
C ARG A 174 9.45 -25.88 -4.31
N GLU A 175 9.60 -26.45 -5.50
CA GLU A 175 9.54 -25.69 -6.75
C GLU A 175 8.08 -25.24 -7.00
N VAL A 176 7.88 -23.93 -7.13
CA VAL A 176 6.57 -23.31 -7.36
C VAL A 176 6.26 -23.29 -8.84
N ILE A 177 7.13 -22.64 -9.63
CA ILE A 177 7.00 -22.51 -11.08
C ILE A 177 8.38 -22.60 -11.73
N ARG A 178 8.40 -23.15 -12.94
CA ARG A 178 9.57 -23.29 -13.80
C ARG A 178 9.23 -22.74 -15.18
N ILE A 179 10.06 -21.84 -15.68
CA ILE A 179 9.85 -21.12 -16.94
C ILE A 179 11.04 -21.44 -17.85
N ALA A 180 10.77 -22.01 -19.01
CA ALA A 180 11.81 -22.32 -19.99
C ALA A 180 12.24 -21.04 -20.71
N VAL A 181 13.55 -20.76 -20.73
CA VAL A 181 14.10 -19.49 -21.24
C VAL A 181 15.30 -19.71 -22.18
N PRO A 182 15.55 -18.81 -23.15
CA PRO A 182 16.53 -19.04 -24.21
C PRO A 182 17.98 -18.80 -23.77
N SER A 183 18.23 -18.04 -22.70
CA SER A 183 19.58 -17.74 -22.24
C SER A 183 19.65 -17.39 -20.74
N LEU A 184 20.86 -17.34 -20.18
CA LEU A 184 21.12 -16.90 -18.80
C LEU A 184 20.71 -15.44 -18.51
N THR A 185 20.56 -14.61 -19.55
CA THR A 185 20.15 -13.20 -19.39
C THR A 185 18.64 -13.05 -19.22
N HIS A 186 17.85 -14.06 -19.62
CA HIS A 186 16.38 -14.10 -19.47
C HIS A 186 15.97 -14.68 -18.12
N HIS A 187 16.63 -14.24 -17.04
CA HIS A 187 16.30 -14.69 -15.70
C HIS A 187 15.20 -13.83 -15.07
N ILE A 188 14.64 -14.35 -13.98
CA ILE A 188 13.67 -13.61 -13.17
C ILE A 188 14.41 -12.48 -12.44
N GLN A 189 14.04 -11.24 -12.74
CA GLN A 189 14.66 -10.03 -12.21
C GLN A 189 14.13 -9.68 -10.82
N LYS A 190 12.84 -9.92 -10.61
CA LYS A 190 12.16 -9.63 -9.35
C LYS A 190 10.98 -10.57 -9.14
N ILE A 191 10.84 -11.02 -7.90
CA ILE A 191 9.63 -11.63 -7.36
C ILE A 191 9.14 -10.76 -6.22
N ALA A 192 7.85 -10.45 -6.19
CA ALA A 192 7.28 -9.64 -5.12
C ALA A 192 5.79 -9.89 -4.95
N PHE A 193 5.30 -9.55 -3.77
CA PHE A 193 3.87 -9.48 -3.46
C PHE A 193 3.48 -8.03 -3.28
N ASN A 194 2.24 -7.68 -3.63
CA ASN A 194 1.75 -6.32 -3.42
C ASN A 194 1.68 -6.03 -1.90
N PRO A 195 2.51 -5.12 -1.37
CA PRO A 195 2.59 -4.86 0.07
C PRO A 195 1.37 -4.09 0.61
N TYR A 196 0.51 -3.58 -0.27
CA TYR A 196 -0.66 -2.79 0.12
C TYR A 196 -1.94 -3.61 0.17
N ASN A 197 -1.94 -4.82 -0.39
CA ASN A 197 -3.05 -5.75 -0.26
C ASN A 197 -3.17 -6.20 1.20
N LYS A 198 -4.37 -6.08 1.76
CA LYS A 198 -4.68 -6.56 3.11
C LYS A 198 -5.07 -8.02 3.07
N VAL A 199 -4.98 -8.71 4.20
CA VAL A 199 -5.22 -10.17 4.32
C VAL A 199 -6.57 -10.63 3.76
N TRP A 200 -7.58 -9.76 3.77
CA TRP A 200 -8.93 -10.01 3.25
C TRP A 200 -9.12 -9.66 1.77
N HIS A 201 -8.12 -9.05 1.13
CA HIS A 201 -8.19 -8.68 -0.28
C HIS A 201 -7.99 -9.91 -1.17
N GLU A 202 -8.73 -10.03 -2.27
CA GLU A 202 -8.64 -11.18 -3.19
C GLU A 202 -7.24 -11.35 -3.79
N ASP A 203 -6.57 -10.24 -4.10
CA ASP A 203 -5.19 -10.23 -4.59
C ASP A 203 -4.12 -10.40 -3.49
N TYR A 204 -4.52 -10.68 -2.24
CA TYR A 204 -3.56 -10.94 -1.17
C TYR A 204 -2.86 -12.29 -1.36
N GLY A 205 -1.53 -12.31 -1.20
CA GLY A 205 -0.74 -13.52 -1.41
C GLY A 205 -0.56 -13.90 -2.89
N LEU A 206 -0.94 -13.04 -3.84
CA LEU A 206 -0.61 -13.24 -5.25
C LEU A 206 0.79 -12.70 -5.55
N MET A 207 1.63 -13.56 -6.13
CA MET A 207 3.02 -13.27 -6.48
C MET A 207 3.11 -12.75 -7.90
N HIS A 208 3.87 -11.66 -8.08
CA HIS A 208 4.26 -11.16 -9.39
C HIS A 208 5.72 -11.51 -9.68
N ILE A 209 6.00 -11.93 -10.92
CA ILE A 209 7.30 -12.45 -11.35
C ILE A 209 7.70 -11.69 -12.62
N ALA A 210 8.74 -10.87 -12.56
CA ALA A 210 9.25 -10.15 -13.72
C ALA A 210 10.36 -10.94 -14.41
N LEU A 211 10.19 -11.17 -15.71
CA LEU A 211 11.21 -11.70 -16.60
C LEU A 211 11.64 -10.59 -17.56
N SER A 212 12.95 -10.48 -17.78
CA SER A 212 13.52 -9.50 -18.68
C SER A 212 13.96 -10.14 -20.00
N ASP A 213 13.87 -9.36 -21.07
CA ASP A 213 14.41 -9.68 -22.38
C ASP A 213 15.94 -9.49 -22.46
N SER A 214 16.60 -10.21 -23.36
CA SER A 214 17.98 -9.93 -23.73
C SER A 214 18.07 -8.81 -24.77
N VAL A 215 19.03 -7.91 -24.57
CA VAL A 215 19.33 -6.71 -25.37
C VAL A 215 19.65 -6.96 -26.87
N GLN A 216 19.56 -8.19 -27.39
CA GLN A 216 19.96 -8.50 -28.76
C GLN A 216 18.81 -8.30 -29.77
N LYS A 217 18.62 -7.05 -30.23
CA LYS A 217 18.07 -6.79 -31.57
C LYS A 217 19.00 -7.41 -32.61
N LYS A 218 18.76 -8.65 -33.03
CA LYS A 218 19.19 -9.09 -34.36
C LYS A 218 18.12 -8.63 -35.34
N SER A 219 18.53 -7.78 -36.28
CA SER A 219 17.70 -7.05 -37.23
C SER A 219 16.80 -7.89 -38.16
N ASN A 220 16.86 -9.23 -38.08
CA ASN A 220 16.17 -10.13 -39.02
C ASN A 220 15.39 -11.28 -38.34
N ALA A 221 15.04 -11.18 -37.05
CA ALA A 221 14.22 -12.20 -36.38
C ALA A 221 12.88 -11.61 -35.91
N ASN A 222 11.81 -11.89 -36.64
CA ASN A 222 10.42 -11.72 -36.21
C ASN A 222 10.06 -12.75 -35.12
N THR A 223 10.75 -12.78 -33.99
CA THR A 223 10.45 -13.74 -32.92
C THR A 223 10.37 -13.05 -31.56
N SER A 224 9.22 -12.43 -31.33
CA SER A 224 8.74 -12.03 -30.01
C SER A 224 8.65 -13.30 -29.16
N THR A 225 9.67 -13.60 -28.36
CA THR A 225 9.52 -14.65 -27.34
C THR A 225 8.45 -14.15 -26.35
N LEU A 226 7.37 -14.90 -26.15
CA LEU A 226 6.26 -14.52 -25.27
C LEU A 226 6.72 -14.08 -23.87
N TYR A 227 7.89 -14.55 -23.39
CA TYR A 227 8.47 -14.22 -22.08
C TYR A 227 9.50 -13.09 -22.09
N SER A 228 9.74 -12.44 -23.23
CA SER A 228 10.59 -11.27 -23.32
C SER A 228 9.86 -10.05 -22.70
N GLY A 229 10.34 -9.61 -21.55
CA GLY A 229 9.81 -8.44 -20.85
C GLY A 229 8.37 -8.63 -20.39
N VAL A 230 8.15 -9.64 -19.56
CA VAL A 230 6.82 -9.92 -19.01
C VAL A 230 6.79 -9.85 -17.51
N VAL A 231 5.61 -9.54 -16.98
CA VAL A 231 5.28 -9.76 -15.58
C VAL A 231 4.22 -10.84 -15.53
N LEU A 232 4.51 -11.94 -14.83
CA LEU A 232 3.54 -12.98 -14.52
C LEU A 232 2.86 -12.67 -13.18
N ARG A 233 1.65 -13.20 -12.97
CA ARG A 233 0.90 -13.13 -11.72
C ARG A 233 0.30 -14.51 -11.40
N ILE A 234 0.72 -15.09 -10.27
CA ILE A 234 0.29 -16.42 -9.83
C ILE A 234 -0.11 -16.43 -8.35
N ASN A 235 -0.94 -17.39 -7.95
CA ASN A 235 -1.08 -17.79 -6.56
C ASN A 235 -0.07 -18.92 -6.26
N PRO A 236 1.00 -18.67 -5.46
CA PRO A 236 2.05 -19.64 -5.23
C PRO A 236 1.63 -20.79 -4.28
N THR A 237 0.45 -20.73 -3.65
CA THR A 237 -0.03 -21.79 -2.75
C THR A 237 -0.28 -23.09 -3.52
N LYS A 238 0.24 -24.20 -2.98
CA LYS A 238 0.03 -25.54 -3.53
C LYS A 238 -1.44 -25.96 -3.41
N PHE A 239 -2.00 -26.54 -4.46
CA PHE A 239 -3.36 -27.08 -4.46
C PHE A 239 -3.39 -28.42 -5.19
N GLY A 240 -3.64 -29.51 -4.44
CA GLY A 240 -3.56 -30.87 -4.96
C GLY A 240 -2.17 -31.17 -5.56
N LEU A 241 -2.16 -31.56 -6.83
CA LEU A 241 -0.95 -31.83 -7.61
C LEU A 241 -0.33 -30.56 -8.22
N ARG A 242 -1.06 -29.44 -8.25
CA ARG A 242 -0.57 -28.18 -8.84
C ARG A 242 0.29 -27.44 -7.82
N ASN A 243 1.50 -27.05 -8.24
CA ASN A 243 2.43 -26.30 -7.40
C ASN A 243 2.08 -24.80 -7.29
N TYR A 244 1.19 -24.31 -8.14
CA TYR A 244 0.62 -22.97 -8.08
C TYR A 244 -0.74 -22.97 -8.77
N ARG A 245 -1.47 -21.86 -8.65
CA ARG A 245 -2.70 -21.62 -9.40
C ARG A 245 -2.61 -20.30 -10.14
N THR A 246 -3.27 -20.25 -11.29
CA THR A 246 -3.36 -19.04 -12.09
C THR A 246 -4.67 -18.32 -11.74
N PRO A 247 -4.64 -17.08 -11.23
CA PRO A 247 -5.85 -16.35 -10.86
C PRO A 247 -6.76 -16.14 -12.07
N SER A 248 -8.06 -16.46 -11.94
CA SER A 248 -9.04 -16.21 -13.01
C SER A 248 -9.22 -14.72 -13.33
N SER A 249 -8.76 -13.85 -12.44
CA SER A 249 -8.69 -12.42 -12.62
C SER A 249 -7.51 -11.98 -13.49
N ASN A 250 -6.65 -12.87 -14.00
CA ASN A 250 -5.56 -12.48 -14.90
C ASN A 250 -6.12 -11.94 -16.23
N PRO A 251 -5.45 -10.97 -16.86
CA PRO A 251 -5.99 -10.25 -18.02
C PRO A 251 -6.14 -11.09 -19.29
N PHE A 252 -5.29 -12.10 -19.47
CA PHE A 252 -5.21 -12.88 -20.73
C PHE A 252 -5.85 -14.27 -20.64
N MET A 253 -6.69 -14.53 -19.64
CA MET A 253 -7.35 -15.85 -19.43
C MET A 253 -8.18 -16.37 -20.61
N LYS A 254 -8.52 -15.51 -21.57
CA LYS A 254 -9.34 -15.83 -22.75
C LYS A 254 -8.56 -15.69 -24.07
N THR A 255 -7.24 -15.52 -24.00
CA THR A 255 -6.41 -15.29 -25.19
C THR A 255 -5.52 -16.50 -25.42
N ASN A 256 -5.95 -17.39 -26.33
CA ASN A 256 -5.30 -18.69 -26.55
C ASN A 256 -3.81 -18.61 -26.92
N SER A 257 -3.34 -17.51 -27.52
CA SER A 257 -1.93 -17.30 -27.89
C SER A 257 -1.04 -16.79 -26.76
N ILE A 258 -1.61 -16.54 -25.58
CA ILE A 258 -0.93 -15.96 -24.41
C ILE A 258 -1.14 -16.88 -23.22
N ASN A 259 -0.06 -17.22 -22.52
CA ASN A 259 -0.16 -18.02 -21.31
C ASN A 259 -0.93 -17.29 -20.21
N ASN A 260 -1.79 -18.02 -19.50
CA ASN A 260 -2.74 -17.48 -18.54
C ASN A 260 -2.06 -16.77 -17.34
N GLU A 261 -0.82 -17.13 -17.03
CA GLU A 261 -0.01 -16.54 -15.95
C GLU A 261 0.38 -15.08 -16.24
N ILE A 262 0.33 -14.65 -17.50
CA ILE A 262 0.82 -13.36 -17.92
C ILE A 262 -0.10 -12.25 -17.41
N PHE A 263 0.51 -11.21 -16.85
CA PHE A 263 -0.15 -10.02 -16.33
C PHE A 263 0.15 -8.78 -17.19
N ILE A 264 1.40 -8.65 -17.67
CA ILE A 264 1.89 -7.57 -18.54
C ILE A 264 2.82 -8.16 -19.60
N LEU A 265 2.76 -7.61 -20.81
CA LEU A 265 3.50 -8.07 -21.99
C LEU A 265 4.34 -6.96 -22.61
N GLY A 266 5.48 -7.34 -23.20
CA GLY A 266 6.25 -6.49 -24.10
C GLY A 266 7.06 -5.40 -23.43
N ALA A 267 7.35 -5.48 -22.13
CA ALA A 267 8.17 -4.50 -21.41
C ALA A 267 9.68 -4.59 -21.69
N GLN A 268 10.12 -5.43 -22.63
CA GLN A 268 11.53 -5.62 -23.01
C GLN A 268 12.43 -5.88 -21.78
N ASN A 269 13.39 -5.00 -21.49
CA ASN A 269 14.37 -5.26 -20.43
C ASN A 269 13.90 -4.70 -19.08
N ILE A 270 13.13 -5.49 -18.32
CA ILE A 270 12.66 -5.10 -16.97
C ILE A 270 13.82 -5.15 -15.97
N ASN A 271 14.05 -4.07 -15.22
CA ASN A 271 14.99 -4.06 -14.10
C ASN A 271 14.27 -4.38 -12.78
N SER A 272 13.10 -3.76 -12.56
CA SER A 272 12.36 -3.86 -11.31
C SER A 272 10.90 -3.46 -11.53
N PHE A 273 10.05 -3.73 -10.54
CA PHE A 273 8.70 -3.17 -10.49
C PHE A 273 8.25 -2.92 -9.05
N SER A 274 7.26 -2.05 -8.88
CA SER A 274 6.64 -1.75 -7.58
C SER A 274 5.15 -1.38 -7.75
N TRP A 275 4.44 -1.28 -6.64
CA TRP A 275 3.06 -0.78 -6.60
C TRP A 275 3.04 0.58 -5.94
N SER A 276 2.00 1.38 -6.19
CA SER A 276 1.69 2.59 -5.42
C SER A 276 0.38 2.41 -4.65
N LYS A 277 0.26 2.97 -3.44
CA LYS A 277 -1.02 3.00 -2.69
C LYS A 277 -2.10 3.80 -3.42
N GLN A 278 -1.73 4.69 -4.34
CA GLN A 278 -2.70 5.49 -5.11
C GLN A 278 -3.24 4.74 -6.33
N HIS A 279 -2.50 3.72 -6.82
CA HIS A 279 -2.82 2.98 -8.04
C HIS A 279 -2.72 1.47 -7.79
N TYR A 280 -3.69 0.91 -7.05
CA TYR A 280 -3.68 -0.48 -6.61
C TYR A 280 -3.63 -1.53 -7.73
N GLY A 281 -4.18 -1.20 -8.91
CA GLY A 281 -4.29 -2.10 -10.06
C GLY A 281 -3.17 -1.97 -11.12
N ALA A 282 -2.23 -1.05 -10.93
CA ALA A 282 -1.15 -0.79 -11.88
C ALA A 282 0.23 -1.04 -11.25
N LEU A 283 1.19 -1.44 -12.08
CA LEU A 283 2.59 -1.58 -11.70
C LEU A 283 3.39 -0.37 -12.18
N LEU A 284 4.28 0.12 -11.33
CA LEU A 284 5.41 0.96 -11.75
C LEU A 284 6.52 0.03 -12.21
N ILE A 285 6.78 -0.02 -13.52
CA ILE A 285 7.81 -0.87 -14.12
C ILE A 285 9.03 -0.01 -14.43
N GLU A 286 10.17 -0.35 -13.85
CA GLU A 286 11.47 0.18 -14.23
C GLU A 286 12.06 -0.73 -15.30
N HIS A 287 12.26 -0.23 -16.51
CA HIS A 287 12.72 -1.01 -17.64
C HIS A 287 13.51 -0.19 -18.66
N THR A 288 14.23 -0.87 -19.53
CA THR A 288 14.81 -0.29 -20.74
C THR A 288 13.98 -0.75 -21.94
N TYR A 289 13.31 0.21 -22.58
CA TYR A 289 12.47 -0.01 -23.75
C TYR A 289 13.05 0.79 -24.92
N GLU A 290 13.34 0.10 -26.03
CA GLU A 290 13.99 0.69 -27.22
C GLU A 290 15.31 1.44 -26.92
N GLY A 291 16.04 0.98 -25.90
CA GLY A 291 17.31 1.58 -25.47
C GLY A 291 17.17 2.77 -24.51
N VAL A 292 15.94 3.18 -24.18
CA VAL A 292 15.68 4.25 -23.22
C VAL A 292 15.33 3.63 -21.87
N HIS A 293 16.12 3.96 -20.84
CA HIS A 293 15.84 3.55 -19.46
C HIS A 293 14.79 4.47 -18.85
N GLN A 294 13.71 3.89 -18.34
CA GLN A 294 12.55 4.65 -17.89
C GLN A 294 11.73 3.88 -16.85
N VAL A 295 10.82 4.61 -16.19
CA VAL A 295 9.75 4.03 -15.38
C VAL A 295 8.44 4.28 -16.07
N ALA A 296 7.57 3.29 -16.11
CA ALA A 296 6.25 3.41 -16.71
C ALA A 296 5.17 2.81 -15.83
N VAL A 297 4.00 3.43 -15.86
CA VAL A 297 2.80 2.86 -15.24
C VAL A 297 2.18 1.87 -16.22
N ALA A 298 2.14 0.61 -15.82
CA ALA A 298 1.53 -0.47 -16.56
C ALA A 298 0.24 -0.92 -15.86
N GLU A 299 -0.89 -0.66 -16.49
CA GLU A 299 -2.17 -1.18 -16.02
C GLU A 299 -2.24 -2.71 -16.23
N LYS A 300 -3.19 -3.35 -15.53
CA LYS A 300 -3.51 -4.76 -15.73
C LYS A 300 -3.80 -5.04 -17.20
N GLY A 301 -3.06 -5.99 -17.79
CA GLY A 301 -3.23 -6.37 -19.19
C GLY A 301 -2.52 -5.45 -20.19
N ALA A 302 -1.63 -4.57 -19.72
CA ALA A 302 -0.78 -3.79 -20.60
C ALA A 302 0.01 -4.70 -21.56
N ASP A 303 -0.07 -4.39 -22.85
CA ASP A 303 0.66 -5.07 -23.92
C ASP A 303 1.42 -4.03 -24.74
N TRP A 304 2.75 -4.08 -24.66
CA TRP A 304 3.65 -3.12 -25.29
C TRP A 304 4.45 -3.73 -26.44
N ARG A 305 4.01 -4.86 -27.00
CA ARG A 305 4.67 -5.48 -28.17
C ARG A 305 4.53 -4.62 -29.42
N ASP A 306 3.33 -4.13 -29.70
CA ASP A 306 3.04 -3.36 -30.92
C ASP A 306 3.04 -1.85 -30.69
N SER A 307 2.60 -1.40 -29.51
CA SER A 307 2.49 0.02 -29.18
C SER A 307 2.85 0.30 -27.73
N TYR A 308 3.86 1.17 -27.56
CA TYR A 308 4.25 1.62 -26.24
C TYR A 308 3.37 2.79 -25.78
N GLN A 309 2.53 2.55 -24.76
CA GLN A 309 1.63 3.58 -24.23
C GLN A 309 2.42 4.57 -23.36
N LYS A 310 2.56 5.82 -23.83
CA LYS A 310 3.34 6.88 -23.17
C LYS A 310 2.62 7.60 -22.01
N LYS A 311 1.44 7.15 -21.59
CA LYS A 311 0.54 7.91 -20.71
C LYS A 311 1.14 8.35 -19.37
N LEU A 312 2.17 7.69 -18.84
CA LEU A 312 2.88 8.10 -17.62
C LEU A 312 4.28 7.47 -17.65
N VAL A 313 5.24 8.16 -18.28
CA VAL A 313 6.62 7.67 -18.46
C VAL A 313 7.62 8.65 -17.87
N PHE A 314 8.52 8.12 -17.03
CA PHE A 314 9.60 8.86 -16.40
C PHE A 314 10.92 8.43 -17.05
N THR A 315 11.49 9.25 -17.92
CA THR A 315 12.79 8.93 -18.54
C THR A 315 13.94 9.23 -17.58
N LEU A 316 14.84 8.27 -17.43
CA LEU A 316 16.04 8.39 -16.60
C LEU A 316 17.23 8.70 -17.50
N LYS A 317 17.98 9.76 -17.20
CA LYS A 317 19.16 10.10 -17.99
C LYS A 317 20.24 9.01 -17.83
N PRO A 318 20.93 8.60 -18.91
CA PRO A 318 22.07 7.70 -18.84
C PRO A 318 23.11 8.27 -17.86
N ASN A 319 23.72 7.41 -17.03
CA ASN A 319 24.74 7.72 -16.02
C ASN A 319 24.25 8.28 -14.68
N GLN A 320 22.94 8.38 -14.44
CA GLN A 320 22.40 8.90 -13.18
C GLN A 320 21.89 7.86 -12.19
N TRP A 321 22.07 6.56 -12.37
CA TRP A 321 21.39 5.57 -11.53
C TRP A 321 22.32 4.46 -11.04
N GLY A 322 22.22 4.18 -9.74
CA GLY A 322 22.79 2.97 -9.12
C GLY A 322 21.94 1.75 -9.46
N ASN A 323 22.49 0.56 -9.25
CA ASN A 323 21.71 -0.66 -9.43
C ASN A 323 20.53 -0.64 -8.44
N GLU A 324 19.32 -0.55 -8.97
CA GLU A 324 18.04 -0.90 -8.34
C GLU A 324 17.60 -0.06 -7.14
N SER A 325 16.53 0.71 -7.34
CA SER A 325 15.20 0.45 -6.76
C SER A 325 14.42 1.76 -6.76
N ILE A 326 13.61 1.94 -7.79
CA ILE A 326 12.62 3.01 -7.79
C ILE A 326 11.41 2.51 -7.02
N PHE A 327 11.04 3.22 -5.96
CA PHE A 327 9.88 2.84 -5.15
C PHE A 327 9.08 4.05 -4.69
N PRO A 328 7.75 3.90 -4.59
CA PRO A 328 6.94 4.90 -3.92
C PRO A 328 7.18 4.85 -2.42
N TYR A 329 7.43 6.02 -1.85
CA TYR A 329 7.78 6.16 -0.45
C TYR A 329 6.56 6.42 0.40
N TYR A 330 6.45 5.65 1.49
CA TYR A 330 5.38 5.79 2.47
C TYR A 330 5.88 5.65 3.90
N GLY A 331 7.18 5.85 4.12
CA GLY A 331 7.77 5.95 5.45
C GLY A 331 7.37 7.24 6.16
N ARG A 332 7.98 7.50 7.30
CA ARG A 332 7.69 8.60 8.20
C ARG A 332 8.85 9.60 8.31
N SER A 333 10.08 9.18 8.04
CA SER A 333 11.27 10.04 8.18
C SER A 333 11.27 11.20 7.18
N LEU A 334 10.95 10.95 5.90
CA LEU A 334 10.94 11.96 4.83
C LEU A 334 9.51 12.48 4.59
N LYS A 335 8.98 13.26 5.53
CA LYS A 335 7.56 13.70 5.54
C LYS A 335 7.11 14.35 4.23
N ASN A 336 7.97 15.16 3.60
CA ASN A 336 7.67 15.89 2.37
C ASN A 336 7.71 15.01 1.11
N SER A 337 8.24 13.78 1.22
CA SER A 337 8.35 12.82 0.11
C SER A 337 7.31 11.70 0.17
N VAL A 338 6.43 11.69 1.19
CA VAL A 338 5.39 10.65 1.33
C VAL A 338 4.42 10.69 0.15
N GLY A 339 4.27 9.55 -0.53
CA GLY A 339 3.45 9.41 -1.73
C GLY A 339 4.21 9.66 -3.03
N ASN A 340 5.39 10.27 -2.97
CA ASN A 340 6.25 10.44 -4.14
C ASN A 340 7.05 9.16 -4.42
N ILE A 341 7.54 9.05 -5.65
CA ILE A 341 8.44 7.98 -6.08
C ILE A 341 9.87 8.43 -5.83
N LEU A 342 10.60 7.69 -5.00
CA LEU A 342 12.00 7.92 -4.69
C LEU A 342 12.91 7.13 -5.61
N TYR A 343 14.05 7.73 -5.92
CA TYR A 343 15.13 7.09 -6.63
C TYR A 343 16.48 7.67 -6.19
N LEU A 344 17.54 6.89 -6.40
CA LEU A 344 18.90 7.31 -6.12
C LEU A 344 19.53 7.85 -7.40
N ALA A 345 19.99 9.10 -7.37
CA ALA A 345 20.64 9.75 -8.48
C ALA A 345 22.15 9.93 -8.25
N ASN A 346 22.95 9.78 -9.32
CA ASN A 346 24.38 10.10 -9.31
C ASN A 346 24.66 11.22 -10.32
N ASN A 347 25.28 12.31 -9.88
CA ASN A 347 25.61 13.45 -10.76
C ASN A 347 27.12 13.57 -11.05
N ALA A 348 27.87 12.47 -10.88
CA ALA A 348 29.33 12.36 -10.91
C ALA A 348 30.08 13.09 -9.77
N LYS A 349 29.47 14.09 -9.11
CA LYS A 349 30.06 14.76 -7.94
C LYS A 349 29.69 14.07 -6.63
N ASN A 350 28.44 13.67 -6.49
CA ASN A 350 27.90 13.00 -5.32
C ASN A 350 26.68 12.14 -5.67
N TRP A 351 26.36 11.23 -4.76
CA TRP A 351 25.07 10.56 -4.72
C TRP A 351 24.03 11.48 -4.09
N GLN A 352 22.82 11.47 -4.61
CA GLN A 352 21.70 12.26 -4.10
C GLN A 352 20.42 11.42 -4.08
N LEU A 353 19.63 11.57 -3.03
CA LEU A 353 18.26 11.04 -2.99
C LEU A 353 17.36 12.03 -3.75
N ALA A 354 16.59 11.53 -4.70
CA ALA A 354 15.71 12.34 -5.53
C ALA A 354 14.29 11.75 -5.57
N GLN A 355 13.33 12.60 -5.93
CA GLN A 355 11.95 12.22 -6.14
C GLN A 355 11.43 12.71 -7.47
N PHE A 356 10.42 12.02 -8.00
CA PHE A 356 9.67 12.52 -9.15
C PHE A 356 8.59 13.52 -8.70
N ASN A 357 8.55 14.70 -9.33
CA ASN A 357 7.50 15.68 -9.08
C ASN A 357 6.23 15.32 -9.87
N THR A 358 5.08 15.36 -9.19
CA THR A 358 3.76 15.34 -9.85
C THR A 358 3.19 16.75 -9.77
N THR A 359 3.15 17.50 -10.87
CA THR A 359 2.43 18.79 -10.89
C THR A 359 1.04 18.60 -11.49
N ILE A 360 0.03 18.88 -10.69
CA ILE A 360 -1.37 18.91 -11.12
C ILE A 360 -1.71 20.36 -11.45
N LYS A 361 -1.99 20.67 -12.73
CA LYS A 361 -2.52 21.98 -13.14
C LYS A 361 -3.87 21.76 -13.83
N ASN A 362 -4.92 22.42 -13.33
CA ASN A 362 -6.27 22.41 -13.94
C ASN A 362 -6.92 21.02 -14.12
N GLY A 363 -6.69 20.09 -13.18
CA GLY A 363 -7.31 18.76 -13.26
C GLY A 363 -6.75 17.84 -14.36
N GLU A 364 -5.81 18.33 -15.17
CA GLU A 364 -5.01 17.55 -16.10
C GLU A 364 -3.59 17.41 -15.55
N ILE A 365 -3.07 16.18 -15.54
CA ILE A 365 -1.66 15.92 -15.21
C ILE A 365 -0.86 16.39 -16.43
N LYS A 366 -0.23 17.57 -16.36
CA LYS A 366 0.79 17.93 -17.35
C LYS A 366 2.08 17.24 -16.93
N GLU A 367 2.42 16.21 -17.68
CA GLU A 367 3.50 15.24 -17.46
C GLU A 367 4.89 15.83 -17.77
N GLU A 368 5.30 16.90 -17.08
CA GLU A 368 6.72 17.22 -16.96
C GLU A 368 7.27 16.56 -15.70
N PHE A 369 7.59 15.28 -15.83
CA PHE A 369 8.20 14.51 -14.75
C PHE A 369 9.71 14.80 -14.65
N SER A 370 10.05 15.99 -14.16
CA SER A 370 11.42 16.31 -13.78
C SER A 370 11.73 15.79 -12.38
N GLY A 371 12.84 15.06 -12.22
CA GLY A 371 13.33 14.67 -10.91
C GLY A 371 13.83 15.87 -10.10
N GLN A 372 13.44 15.95 -8.82
CA GLN A 372 13.91 16.92 -7.86
C GLN A 372 14.80 16.24 -6.81
N ALA A 373 16.00 16.76 -6.57
CA ALA A 373 16.84 16.30 -5.48
C ALA A 373 16.19 16.66 -4.13
N ILE A 374 16.05 15.67 -3.26
CA ILE A 374 15.60 15.83 -1.87
C ILE A 374 16.81 16.16 -1.00
N GLY A 375 17.92 15.46 -1.22
CA GLY A 375 19.11 15.55 -0.39
C GLY A 375 20.35 15.01 -1.08
N SER A 376 21.50 15.60 -0.82
CA SER A 376 22.80 15.16 -1.30
C SER A 376 23.60 14.52 -0.17
N PHE A 377 24.37 13.49 -0.50
CA PHE A 377 25.28 12.84 0.45
C PHE A 377 26.69 13.41 0.30
N ASN A 378 27.42 13.49 1.40
CA ASN A 378 28.81 13.90 1.38
C ASN A 378 29.64 12.87 0.58
N LYS A 379 30.49 13.34 -0.34
CA LYS A 379 31.37 12.51 -1.17
C LYS A 379 32.34 11.66 -0.33
N ASP A 380 32.75 12.18 0.84
CA ASP A 380 33.68 11.50 1.75
C ASP A 380 32.96 10.38 2.50
N GLU A 381 31.66 10.57 2.78
CA GLU A 381 30.80 9.52 3.32
C GLU A 381 30.41 8.49 2.26
N LEU A 382 30.11 8.90 1.03
CA LEU A 382 29.67 8.03 -0.06
C LEU A 382 30.21 8.50 -1.41
N SER A 383 31.29 7.86 -1.87
CA SER A 383 31.95 8.22 -3.13
C SER A 383 31.03 8.04 -4.34
N PRO A 384 30.99 8.99 -5.29
CA PRO A 384 30.21 8.87 -6.52
C PRO A 384 30.65 7.69 -7.41
N ALA A 385 31.87 7.17 -7.23
CA ALA A 385 32.34 5.99 -7.96
C ALA A 385 31.82 4.67 -7.38
N ASN A 386 31.30 4.68 -6.14
CA ASN A 386 30.82 3.46 -5.50
C ASN A 386 29.56 2.95 -6.18
N LYS A 387 29.47 1.63 -6.33
CA LYS A 387 28.20 0.98 -6.67
C LYS A 387 27.32 0.97 -5.41
N VAL A 388 26.13 1.57 -5.53
CA VAL A 388 25.18 1.71 -4.42
C VAL A 388 23.78 1.26 -4.87
N SER A 389 23.06 0.60 -3.98
CA SER A 389 21.63 0.27 -4.17
C SER A 389 20.78 0.95 -3.10
N LEU A 390 19.58 1.38 -3.49
CA LEU A 390 18.57 1.91 -2.59
C LEU A 390 17.64 0.76 -2.19
N LEU A 391 17.33 0.65 -0.90
CA LEU A 391 16.51 -0.41 -0.33
C LEU A 391 15.50 0.20 0.64
N LEU A 392 14.53 -0.60 1.08
CA LEU A 392 13.59 -0.23 2.12
C LEU A 392 13.74 -1.16 3.31
N ASP A 393 13.66 -0.59 4.51
CA ASP A 393 13.52 -1.36 5.74
C ASP A 393 12.07 -1.85 5.94
N HIS A 394 11.81 -2.57 7.04
CA HIS A 394 10.47 -3.08 7.36
C HIS A 394 9.43 -1.97 7.62
N ALA A 395 9.86 -0.76 8.01
CA ALA A 395 9.02 0.41 8.25
C ALA A 395 8.77 1.23 6.97
N GLY A 396 9.47 0.90 5.89
CA GLY A 396 9.43 1.62 4.62
C GLY A 396 10.37 2.84 4.60
N GLU A 397 11.39 2.86 5.45
CA GLU A 397 12.45 3.87 5.42
C GLU A 397 13.58 3.49 4.46
N PRO A 398 14.18 4.47 3.74
CA PRO A 398 15.22 4.21 2.77
C PRO A 398 16.55 3.83 3.44
N LEU A 399 17.17 2.79 2.91
CA LEU A 399 18.51 2.32 3.27
C LEU A 399 19.40 2.34 2.03
N LEU A 400 20.70 2.55 2.22
CA LEU A 400 21.69 2.43 1.15
C LEU A 400 22.60 1.24 1.40
N LEU A 401 22.77 0.40 0.38
CA LEU A 401 23.77 -0.66 0.38
C LEU A 401 24.95 -0.23 -0.47
N ASP A 402 26.08 0.08 0.19
CA ASP A 402 27.34 0.43 -0.47
C ASP A 402 28.15 -0.85 -0.70
N TYR A 403 28.25 -1.26 -1.97
CA TYR A 403 28.95 -2.49 -2.35
C TYR A 403 30.46 -2.35 -2.23
N ALA A 404 31.00 -1.16 -2.47
CA ALA A 404 32.44 -0.93 -2.48
C ALA A 404 33.01 -1.01 -1.06
N ASN A 405 32.38 -0.29 -0.13
CA ASN A 405 32.78 -0.29 1.29
C ASN A 405 32.10 -1.38 2.12
N LYS A 406 31.25 -2.20 1.48
CA LYS A 406 30.55 -3.34 2.09
C LYS A 406 29.80 -2.98 3.36
N ARG A 407 28.92 -2.00 3.29
CA ARG A 407 28.19 -1.47 4.46
C ARG A 407 26.75 -1.14 4.13
N LEU A 408 25.91 -1.27 5.15
CA LEU A 408 24.52 -0.84 5.13
C LEU A 408 24.42 0.49 5.86
N LEU A 409 23.82 1.47 5.20
CA LEU A 409 23.71 2.85 5.67
C LEU A 409 22.23 3.23 5.81
N SER A 410 21.86 3.93 6.87
CA SER A 410 20.57 4.60 6.99
C SER A 410 20.69 6.08 6.67
N ILE A 411 19.62 6.64 6.10
CA ILE A 411 19.50 8.07 5.80
C ILE A 411 18.80 8.74 6.98
N GLN A 412 19.49 9.64 7.67
CA GLN A 412 18.93 10.43 8.77
C GLN A 412 18.82 11.91 8.36
N PRO A 413 17.73 12.61 8.69
CA PRO A 413 17.66 14.05 8.52
C PRO A 413 18.66 14.73 9.47
N SER A 414 19.46 15.66 8.96
CA SER A 414 20.40 16.43 9.80
C SER A 414 19.62 17.36 10.72
N THR A 415 19.41 16.96 11.97
CA THR A 415 18.96 17.89 13.01
C THR A 415 20.14 18.76 13.41
N LEU A 416 20.09 20.06 13.12
CA LEU A 416 20.98 21.04 13.75
C LEU A 416 20.72 21.01 15.25
N VAL A 417 21.54 20.27 15.99
CA VAL A 417 21.59 20.35 17.45
C VAL A 417 22.24 21.69 17.76
N ILE A 418 21.43 22.67 18.18
CA ILE A 418 21.95 23.85 18.86
C ILE A 418 22.32 23.37 20.25
N ASP A 419 23.57 22.94 20.43
CA ASP A 419 24.13 22.63 21.74
C ASP A 419 24.20 23.95 22.54
N LYS A 420 23.18 24.16 23.37
CA LYS A 420 23.31 24.99 24.58
C LYS A 420 23.81 24.09 25.69
N ASP A 421 25.08 23.76 25.67
CA ASP A 421 25.88 23.49 26.86
C ASP A 421 27.29 23.03 26.45
N SER A 422 28.17 24.01 26.29
CA SER A 422 29.59 23.78 26.49
C SER A 422 30.16 24.98 27.25
N ASN A 423 29.96 24.97 28.57
CA ASN A 423 30.88 25.64 29.48
C ASN A 423 32.25 24.98 29.31
N ILE A 424 33.15 25.65 28.61
CA ILE A 424 34.58 25.40 28.72
C ILE A 424 35.21 26.74 29.05
N GLU A 425 35.61 26.85 30.32
CA GLU A 425 36.55 27.84 30.81
C GLU A 425 37.86 27.69 30.04
N ALA A 426 38.30 28.74 29.37
CA ALA A 426 39.68 28.90 28.95
C ALA A 426 40.10 30.36 29.10
N ARG A 427 40.79 30.59 30.22
CA ARG A 427 41.60 31.75 30.58
C ARG A 427 42.54 32.14 29.44
N VAL A 428 42.45 33.37 28.95
CA VAL A 428 43.56 34.06 28.27
C VAL A 428 43.56 35.52 28.71
N GLU A 429 44.66 35.89 29.36
CA GLU A 429 45.10 37.25 29.65
C GLU A 429 45.24 38.05 28.36
N GLN A 430 44.83 39.32 28.38
CA GLN A 430 45.59 40.41 27.75
C GLN A 430 45.02 41.76 28.19
N GLU A 431 45.82 42.47 28.99
CA GLU A 431 45.65 43.90 29.28
C GLU A 431 46.17 44.74 28.10
N GLU A 432 45.33 45.72 27.75
CA GLU A 432 45.61 47.10 27.33
C GLU A 432 46.50 47.38 26.10
N HIS A 433 45.89 48.02 25.09
CA HIS A 433 46.12 49.45 24.91
C HIS A 433 44.95 50.15 24.21
N ASP A 434 44.63 51.30 24.77
CA ASP A 434 43.62 52.30 24.41
C ASP A 434 43.98 53.06 23.11
N GLU A 435 42.98 53.34 22.26
CA GLU A 435 42.93 54.56 21.42
C GLU A 435 41.51 54.81 20.88
N GLN A 436 40.99 55.99 21.18
CA GLN A 436 39.66 56.50 20.85
C GLN A 436 39.51 56.88 19.37
N ALA A 437 38.40 56.49 18.75
CA ALA A 437 37.74 57.28 17.69
C ALA A 437 36.27 56.90 17.53
N ASP A 438 35.43 57.93 17.45
CA ASP A 438 33.97 57.93 17.37
C ASP A 438 33.35 56.96 16.36
N THR A 439 32.31 56.23 16.77
CA THR A 439 31.40 55.53 15.84
C THR A 439 29.94 55.92 16.09
N VAL A 440 29.36 56.55 15.08
CA VAL A 440 27.93 56.83 14.95
C VAL A 440 27.16 55.50 14.96
N ASN A 441 26.26 55.34 15.93
CA ASN A 441 25.42 54.17 16.14
C ASN A 441 24.53 53.86 14.90
N SER A 442 24.98 52.94 14.04
CA SER A 442 24.21 52.38 12.92
C SER A 442 23.08 51.43 13.36
N ASN A 443 23.04 51.06 14.64
CA ASN A 443 22.10 50.09 15.19
C ASN A 443 20.76 50.69 15.65
N ALA A 444 20.63 52.03 15.69
CA ALA A 444 19.40 52.69 16.13
C ALA A 444 18.24 52.47 15.14
N TYR A 445 18.52 52.50 13.83
CA TYR A 445 17.51 52.30 12.79
C TYR A 445 17.06 50.84 12.67
N GLY A 446 17.97 49.89 12.86
CA GLY A 446 17.65 48.45 12.85
C GLY A 446 16.74 48.06 14.00
N ASN A 447 17.03 48.56 15.21
CA ASN A 447 16.21 48.28 16.39
C ASN A 447 14.83 48.95 16.30
N LEU A 448 14.73 50.16 15.74
CA LEU A 448 13.45 50.83 15.49
C LEU A 448 12.58 50.08 14.48
N LEU A 449 13.17 49.57 13.40
CA LEU A 449 12.44 48.79 12.40
C LEU A 449 11.98 47.43 12.93
N LEU A 450 12.78 46.79 13.78
CA LEU A 450 12.42 45.52 14.42
C LEU A 450 11.23 45.71 15.39
N ILE A 451 11.24 46.77 16.19
CA ILE A 451 10.15 47.09 17.12
C ILE A 451 8.86 47.42 16.34
N LEU A 452 8.98 48.15 15.22
CA LEU A 452 7.85 48.46 14.35
C LEU A 452 7.27 47.19 13.71
N PHE A 453 8.13 46.27 13.27
CA PHE A 453 7.72 45.00 12.68
C PHE A 453 6.99 44.12 13.71
N ILE A 454 7.55 43.98 14.91
CA ILE A 454 6.95 43.19 15.99
C ILE A 454 5.59 43.76 16.40
N SER A 455 5.45 45.08 16.48
CA SER A 455 4.18 45.72 16.84
C SER A 455 3.11 45.56 15.75
N VAL A 456 3.48 45.63 14.47
CA VAL A 456 2.55 45.34 13.36
C VAL A 456 2.12 43.87 13.36
N VAL A 457 3.06 42.93 13.56
CA VAL A 457 2.75 41.49 13.66
C VAL A 457 1.86 41.21 14.87
N ALA A 458 2.11 41.85 16.01
CA ALA A 458 1.29 41.70 17.21
C ALA A 458 -0.15 42.22 17.00
N VAL A 459 -0.33 43.36 16.32
CA VAL A 459 -1.66 43.90 15.99
C VAL A 459 -2.38 43.00 14.99
N VAL A 460 -1.68 42.49 13.98
CA VAL A 460 -2.23 41.53 13.02
C VAL A 460 -2.62 40.21 13.72
N PHE A 461 -1.77 39.68 14.59
CA PHE A 461 -2.04 38.46 15.35
C PHE A 461 -3.18 38.64 16.37
N TYR A 462 -3.29 39.82 16.98
CA TYR A 462 -4.40 40.17 17.87
C TYR A 462 -5.73 40.29 17.11
N ARG A 463 -5.71 40.83 15.88
CA ARG A 463 -6.91 40.90 15.01
C ARG A 463 -7.25 39.59 14.30
N LEU A 464 -6.27 38.69 14.13
CA LEU A 464 -6.46 37.35 13.57
C LEU A 464 -6.64 36.27 14.64
N ARG A 465 -6.71 36.64 15.93
CA ARG A 465 -6.86 35.70 17.04
C ARG A 465 -8.15 34.88 16.83
N PRO A 466 -8.09 33.54 16.71
CA PRO A 466 -9.26 32.74 16.43
C PRO A 466 -10.25 32.85 17.59
N LYS A 467 -11.50 33.21 17.27
CA LYS A 467 -12.65 32.97 18.14
C LYS A 467 -12.65 31.50 18.54
N SER A 468 -13.04 31.22 19.79
CA SER A 468 -13.15 29.88 20.37
C SER A 468 -13.61 28.85 19.35
N ASN A 469 -12.91 27.70 19.30
CA ASN A 469 -13.10 26.61 18.33
C ASN A 469 -14.59 26.42 17.96
N ALA A 470 -15.00 26.87 16.76
CA ALA A 470 -16.39 26.84 16.30
C ALA A 470 -17.03 25.44 16.40
N VAL A 471 -16.20 24.39 16.28
CA VAL A 471 -16.59 22.98 16.45
C VAL A 471 -17.07 22.65 17.88
N LYS A 472 -16.45 23.24 18.91
CA LYS A 472 -16.89 23.05 20.31
C LYS A 472 -18.21 23.79 20.58
N ALA A 473 -18.40 24.98 19.99
CA ALA A 473 -19.65 25.74 20.10
C ALA A 473 -20.83 25.06 19.37
N LYS A 474 -20.60 24.45 18.19
CA LYS A 474 -21.59 23.65 17.45
C LYS A 474 -22.03 22.41 18.25
N LEU A 475 -21.11 21.78 18.97
CA LEU A 475 -21.41 20.61 19.81
C LEU A 475 -22.22 20.93 21.08
N SER A 476 -22.11 22.15 21.63
CA SER A 476 -22.89 22.54 22.81
C SER A 476 -24.35 22.90 22.50
N SER A 477 -24.66 23.28 21.25
CA SER A 477 -26.03 23.66 20.87
C SER A 477 -26.92 22.47 20.49
N GLN A 478 -26.34 21.33 20.13
CA GLN A 478 -27.07 20.15 19.63
C GLN A 478 -27.25 19.06 20.70
N PHE A 479 -28.23 18.18 20.51
CA PHE A 479 -28.41 17.01 21.38
C PHE A 479 -27.38 15.92 21.07
N ALA A 480 -26.96 15.17 22.08
CA ALA A 480 -25.96 14.12 21.95
C ALA A 480 -26.56 12.71 21.97
N ARG A 481 -27.73 12.57 22.60
CA ARG A 481 -28.44 11.29 22.78
C ARG A 481 -29.93 11.55 22.88
N PHE A 482 -30.72 10.57 22.48
CA PHE A 482 -32.15 10.53 22.69
C PHE A 482 -32.59 9.10 22.98
N GLU A 483 -33.62 8.93 23.81
CA GLU A 483 -34.12 7.63 24.26
C GLU A 483 -35.65 7.67 24.36
N LEU A 484 -36.32 6.51 24.30
CA LEU A 484 -37.75 6.41 24.57
C LEU A 484 -38.00 6.50 26.08
N ASP A 485 -39.10 7.15 26.46
CA ASP A 485 -39.62 7.09 27.81
C ASP A 485 -40.14 5.67 28.15
N SER A 486 -40.42 5.42 29.43
CA SER A 486 -40.90 4.11 29.89
C SER A 486 -42.23 3.67 29.25
N SER A 487 -43.03 4.62 28.75
CA SER A 487 -44.28 4.34 28.03
C SER A 487 -44.10 4.14 26.52
N GLN A 488 -42.90 4.35 25.97
CA GLN A 488 -42.58 4.32 24.54
C GLN A 488 -43.41 5.27 23.68
N THR A 489 -43.93 6.36 24.27
CA THR A 489 -44.76 7.34 23.57
C THR A 489 -44.02 8.65 23.31
N THR A 490 -42.95 8.91 24.07
CA THR A 490 -42.23 10.18 24.06
C THR A 490 -40.73 9.95 23.90
N LEU A 491 -40.07 10.78 23.08
CA LEU A 491 -38.62 10.85 22.94
C LEU A 491 -38.06 11.87 23.93
N LEU A 492 -37.07 11.44 24.72
CA LEU A 492 -36.34 12.26 25.68
C LEU A 492 -34.98 12.61 25.09
N PHE A 493 -34.61 13.90 25.08
CA PHE A 493 -33.35 14.40 24.54
C PHE A 493 -32.38 14.81 25.65
N TYR A 494 -31.11 14.47 25.46
CA TYR A 494 -30.04 14.75 26.42
C TYR A 494 -28.94 15.59 25.76
N LYS A 495 -28.52 16.66 26.45
CA LYS A 495 -27.29 17.39 26.10
C LYS A 495 -26.06 16.58 26.50
N ARG A 496 -24.91 16.98 25.96
CA ARG A 496 -23.66 16.27 26.19
C ARG A 496 -23.23 16.41 27.66
N HIS A 497 -22.86 15.28 28.28
CA HIS A 497 -22.45 15.18 29.70
C HIS A 497 -23.56 15.48 30.73
N GLN A 498 -24.82 15.49 30.30
CA GLN A 498 -25.97 15.62 31.19
C GLN A 498 -26.75 14.31 31.24
N SER A 499 -27.17 13.92 32.44
CA SER A 499 -28.06 12.77 32.69
C SER A 499 -29.53 13.16 32.79
N GLU A 500 -29.81 14.45 32.91
CA GLU A 500 -31.16 15.01 32.97
C GLU A 500 -31.72 15.23 31.56
N VAL A 501 -33.05 15.14 31.45
CA VAL A 501 -33.77 15.39 30.20
C VAL A 501 -33.80 16.89 29.95
N ASP A 502 -33.27 17.34 28.80
CA ASP A 502 -33.29 18.75 28.40
C ASP A 502 -34.58 19.11 27.66
N SER A 503 -35.06 18.21 26.81
CA SER A 503 -36.25 18.40 25.99
C SER A 503 -36.96 17.09 25.73
N GLN A 504 -38.24 17.15 25.38
CA GLN A 504 -39.06 15.99 25.03
C GLN A 504 -39.88 16.23 23.75
N LEU A 505 -40.22 15.17 23.02
CA LEU A 505 -41.05 15.19 21.81
C LEU A 505 -41.93 13.94 21.77
N ALA A 506 -43.26 14.12 21.69
CA ALA A 506 -44.17 13.00 21.51
C ALA A 506 -43.97 12.40 20.11
N ILE A 507 -43.98 11.07 20.00
CA ILE A 507 -43.73 10.37 18.73
C ILE A 507 -44.84 10.68 17.71
N ALA A 508 -46.07 10.88 18.19
CA ALA A 508 -47.22 11.27 17.38
C ALA A 508 -47.06 12.66 16.73
N ASP A 509 -46.23 13.53 17.31
CA ASP A 509 -46.03 14.90 16.85
C ASP A 509 -44.90 15.02 15.80
N ILE A 510 -44.19 13.92 15.50
CA ILE A 510 -43.13 13.93 14.49
C ILE A 510 -43.76 14.02 13.10
N VAL A 511 -43.42 15.06 12.35
CA VAL A 511 -43.91 15.29 10.98
C VAL A 511 -42.85 14.93 9.93
N LYS A 512 -41.58 15.05 10.29
CA LYS A 512 -40.45 14.81 9.38
C LYS A 512 -39.25 14.27 10.15
N SER A 513 -38.55 13.30 9.56
CA SER A 513 -37.29 12.76 10.06
C SER A 513 -36.25 12.74 8.94
N GLU A 514 -35.12 13.41 9.16
CA GLU A 514 -34.05 13.53 8.16
C GLU A 514 -32.70 13.12 8.74
N ILE A 515 -31.93 12.36 7.98
CA ILE A 515 -30.57 11.98 8.32
C ILE A 515 -29.63 12.75 7.40
N SER A 516 -28.68 13.46 7.99
CA SER A 516 -27.60 14.11 7.24
C SER A 516 -26.25 13.44 7.48
N ILE A 517 -25.43 13.42 6.43
CA ILE A 517 -24.00 13.09 6.52
C ILE A 517 -23.23 14.26 5.90
N ASN A 518 -22.37 14.91 6.68
CA ASN A 518 -21.61 16.10 6.26
C ASN A 518 -22.50 17.18 5.62
N ASP A 519 -23.57 17.57 6.31
CA ASP A 519 -24.57 18.56 5.88
C ASP A 519 -25.38 18.17 4.60
N ASN A 520 -25.20 16.96 4.06
CA ASN A 520 -26.03 16.44 2.96
C ASN A 520 -27.12 15.52 3.51
N ILE A 521 -28.39 15.79 3.22
CA ILE A 521 -29.52 14.95 3.60
C ILE A 521 -29.50 13.67 2.74
N VAL A 522 -29.37 12.52 3.38
CA VAL A 522 -29.24 11.20 2.73
C VAL A 522 -30.47 10.32 2.89
N SER A 523 -31.38 10.66 3.80
CA SER A 523 -32.64 9.96 4.01
C SER A 523 -33.65 10.93 4.59
N THR A 524 -34.85 10.96 4.00
CA THR A 524 -35.99 11.76 4.45
C THR A 524 -37.20 10.85 4.59
N ILE A 525 -37.86 10.91 5.74
CA ILE A 525 -39.09 10.20 6.07
C ILE A 525 -40.15 11.24 6.42
N ASN A 526 -41.26 11.25 5.70
CA ASN A 526 -42.42 12.12 5.93
C ASN A 526 -43.72 11.41 5.46
N LYS A 527 -44.86 12.12 5.52
CA LYS A 527 -46.18 11.58 5.15
C LYS A 527 -46.43 11.44 3.63
N ASP A 528 -45.52 11.91 2.78
CA ASP A 528 -45.69 11.85 1.33
C ASP A 528 -45.60 10.40 0.83
N ASN A 529 -46.31 10.08 -0.25
CA ASN A 529 -46.46 8.70 -0.75
C ASN A 529 -45.13 7.98 -1.02
N ASP A 530 -44.09 8.70 -1.43
CA ASP A 530 -42.79 8.11 -1.78
C ASP A 530 -41.79 8.08 -0.62
N HIS A 531 -42.13 8.64 0.54
CA HIS A 531 -41.20 8.90 1.65
C HIS A 531 -41.41 7.97 2.87
N GLY A 532 -41.95 6.77 2.65
CA GLY A 532 -41.90 5.65 3.60
C GLY A 532 -40.50 5.03 3.71
N TYR A 533 -40.38 3.88 4.39
CA TYR A 533 -39.10 3.17 4.53
C TYR A 533 -39.19 1.70 4.08
N ASN A 534 -38.16 1.23 3.38
CA ASN A 534 -38.10 -0.10 2.79
C ASN A 534 -36.65 -0.60 2.71
N GLU A 535 -36.47 -1.86 2.30
CA GLU A 535 -35.15 -2.49 2.18
C GLU A 535 -34.21 -1.73 1.22
N GLN A 536 -34.76 -1.12 0.16
CA GLN A 536 -33.98 -0.29 -0.77
C GLN A 536 -33.45 0.98 -0.09
N ARG A 537 -34.28 1.69 0.68
CA ARG A 537 -33.89 2.89 1.43
C ARG A 537 -32.89 2.57 2.54
N GLU A 538 -33.04 1.43 3.21
CA GLU A 538 -32.02 0.93 4.14
C GLU A 538 -30.68 0.69 3.42
N ASN A 539 -30.69 -0.03 2.30
CA ASN A 539 -29.48 -0.29 1.52
C ASN A 539 -28.84 1.00 0.98
N GLN A 540 -29.65 1.98 0.56
CA GLN A 540 -29.17 3.31 0.17
C GLN A 540 -28.50 4.05 1.34
N LEU A 541 -29.09 4.00 2.53
CA LEU A 541 -28.48 4.58 3.73
C LEU A 541 -27.14 3.91 4.05
N ARG A 542 -27.08 2.57 4.00
CA ARG A 542 -25.83 1.79 4.17
C ARG A 542 -24.78 2.19 3.13
N LEU A 543 -25.16 2.30 1.86
CA LEU A 543 -24.29 2.74 0.77
C LEU A 543 -23.76 4.16 0.99
N ASN A 544 -24.61 5.10 1.43
CA ASN A 544 -24.21 6.47 1.72
C ASN A 544 -23.23 6.53 2.90
N PHE A 545 -23.46 5.75 3.95
CA PHE A 545 -22.51 5.60 5.06
C PHE A 545 -21.18 5.01 4.61
N THR A 546 -21.20 3.97 3.78
CA THR A 546 -19.98 3.35 3.24
C THR A 546 -19.21 4.30 2.34
N LYS A 547 -19.87 5.04 1.44
CA LYS A 547 -19.25 6.07 0.60
C LYS A 547 -18.60 7.17 1.44
N ALA A 548 -19.33 7.71 2.41
CA ALA A 548 -18.79 8.70 3.33
C ALA A 548 -17.67 8.14 4.20
N HIS A 549 -17.69 6.83 4.53
CA HIS A 549 -16.62 6.16 5.25
C HIS A 549 -15.34 5.97 4.44
N GLN A 550 -15.48 5.64 3.15
CA GLN A 550 -14.39 5.47 2.19
C GLN A 550 -13.61 6.78 1.95
N HIS A 551 -14.28 7.94 2.01
CA HIS A 551 -13.61 9.24 1.96
C HIS A 551 -12.71 9.43 3.18
N LYS A 552 -11.40 9.30 3.00
CA LYS A 552 -10.43 9.50 4.09
C LYS A 552 -10.39 10.98 4.44
N LEU A 553 -10.69 11.32 5.70
CA LEU A 553 -10.56 12.68 6.20
C LEU A 553 -9.09 13.13 6.15
N ILE A 554 -8.82 14.27 5.49
CA ILE A 554 -7.49 14.90 5.41
C ILE A 554 -7.56 16.25 6.14
N ASN A 555 -6.50 16.62 6.89
CA ASN A 555 -6.43 17.88 7.65
C ASN A 555 -7.58 18.03 8.68
N ASP A 556 -8.20 19.22 8.68
CA ASP A 556 -9.27 19.67 9.57
C ASP A 556 -10.68 19.28 9.08
N GLU A 557 -10.79 18.38 8.08
CA GLU A 557 -12.05 17.87 7.58
C GLU A 557 -12.87 17.16 8.66
N ILE A 558 -14.19 17.31 8.57
CA ILE A 558 -15.14 16.73 9.50
C ILE A 558 -15.93 15.59 8.83
N ARG A 559 -16.15 14.52 9.58
CA ARG A 559 -17.22 13.57 9.31
C ARG A 559 -18.27 13.71 10.38
N GLU A 560 -19.45 14.14 9.98
CA GLU A 560 -20.58 14.44 10.85
C GLU A 560 -21.80 13.64 10.40
N VAL A 561 -22.54 13.08 11.37
CA VAL A 561 -23.83 12.43 11.15
C VAL A 561 -24.83 13.03 12.11
N GLN A 562 -25.91 13.57 11.56
CA GLN A 562 -26.98 14.18 12.35
C GLN A 562 -28.34 13.60 11.99
N LEU A 563 -29.22 13.58 12.99
CA LEU A 563 -30.64 13.30 12.85
C LEU A 563 -31.41 14.59 13.13
N TYR A 564 -32.34 14.92 12.26
CA TYR A 564 -33.27 16.04 12.40
C TYR A 564 -34.66 15.46 12.57
N LEU A 565 -35.34 15.84 13.65
CA LEU A 565 -36.76 15.55 13.85
C LEU A 565 -37.52 16.86 13.89
N THR A 566 -38.55 16.99 13.06
CA THR A 566 -39.40 18.19 13.00
C THR A 566 -40.76 17.88 13.58
N ASP A 567 -41.22 18.71 14.51
CA ASP A 567 -42.56 18.58 15.11
C ASP A 567 -43.66 19.29 14.30
N LEU A 568 -44.91 19.19 14.77
CA LEU A 568 -46.08 19.86 14.19
C LEU A 568 -45.97 21.40 14.19
N ASN A 569 -45.20 21.98 15.10
CA ASN A 569 -44.97 23.41 15.22
C ASN A 569 -43.75 23.87 14.41
N THR A 570 -43.22 23.03 13.52
CA THR A 570 -42.00 23.28 12.71
C THR A 570 -40.72 23.46 13.53
N LYS A 571 -40.72 23.04 14.80
CA LYS A 571 -39.53 23.05 15.65
C LYS A 571 -38.64 21.87 15.29
N GLU A 572 -37.36 22.15 15.05
CA GLU A 572 -36.36 21.14 14.70
C GLU A 572 -35.53 20.72 15.91
N TYR A 573 -35.45 19.41 16.11
CA TYR A 573 -34.60 18.76 17.11
C TYR A 573 -33.39 18.16 16.40
N VAL A 574 -32.23 18.79 16.56
CA VAL A 574 -30.98 18.39 15.90
C VAL A 574 -30.13 17.54 16.85
N ILE A 575 -29.91 16.28 16.49
CA ILE A 575 -29.12 15.33 17.26
C ILE A 575 -27.81 15.00 16.52
N CYS A 576 -26.67 15.30 17.14
CA CYS A 576 -25.35 14.96 16.64
C CYS A 576 -24.92 13.58 17.15
N LEU A 577 -25.14 12.55 16.33
CA LEU A 577 -24.85 11.17 16.70
C LEU A 577 -23.38 10.81 16.51
N TYR A 578 -22.74 11.36 15.47
CA TYR A 578 -21.33 11.14 15.19
C TYR A 578 -20.64 12.40 14.73
N LEU A 579 -19.47 12.71 15.32
CA LEU A 579 -18.60 13.77 14.84
C LEU A 579 -17.13 13.36 15.02
N ARG A 580 -16.37 13.45 13.93
CA ARG A 580 -14.92 13.25 13.90
C ARG A 580 -14.30 14.38 13.10
N LYS A 581 -13.23 14.97 13.63
CA LYS A 581 -12.40 15.97 12.94
C LYS A 581 -11.02 15.37 12.70
N GLY A 582 -10.65 15.14 11.44
CA GLY A 582 -9.43 14.42 11.07
C GLY A 582 -9.33 13.07 11.80
N ASN A 583 -8.33 12.92 12.68
CA ASN A 583 -8.15 11.70 13.49
C ASN A 583 -8.81 11.74 14.87
N HIS A 584 -9.33 12.88 15.30
CA HIS A 584 -9.92 13.05 16.61
C HIS A 584 -11.43 12.82 16.54
N ARG A 585 -11.90 11.71 17.12
CA ARG A 585 -13.34 11.48 17.31
C ARG A 585 -13.82 12.31 18.50
N LEU A 586 -14.84 13.13 18.28
CA LEU A 586 -15.40 14.03 19.29
C LEU A 586 -16.69 13.49 19.93
N THR A 587 -17.30 12.45 19.37
CA THR A 587 -18.44 11.69 19.94
C THR A 587 -18.00 10.35 20.53
N LYS A 588 -18.83 9.73 21.40
CA LYS A 588 -18.55 8.42 22.00
C LYS A 588 -18.88 7.24 21.06
N ALA A 589 -19.97 7.33 20.30
CA ALA A 589 -20.44 6.26 19.41
C ALA A 589 -19.44 5.94 18.29
N LYS A 590 -19.36 4.66 17.87
CA LYS A 590 -18.63 4.29 16.65
C LYS A 590 -19.51 4.59 15.44
N TYR A 591 -18.86 4.83 14.31
CA TYR A 591 -19.53 5.28 13.08
C TYR A 591 -20.59 4.29 12.58
N PHE A 592 -20.26 3.00 12.52
CA PHE A 592 -21.21 1.97 12.08
C PHE A 592 -22.23 1.57 13.15
N ASP A 593 -21.91 1.71 14.44
CA ASP A 593 -22.92 1.56 15.50
C ASP A 593 -24.01 2.64 15.37
N THR A 594 -23.63 3.87 14.98
CA THR A 594 -24.58 4.94 14.65
C THR A 594 -25.45 4.60 13.44
N LEU A 595 -24.91 3.92 12.43
CA LEU A 595 -25.68 3.47 11.26
C LEU A 595 -26.77 2.46 11.67
N GLU A 596 -26.41 1.41 12.41
CA GLU A 596 -27.40 0.39 12.81
C GLU A 596 -28.50 1.01 13.67
N SER A 597 -28.14 1.88 14.61
CA SER A 597 -29.12 2.61 15.42
C SER A 597 -30.03 3.50 14.56
N LEU A 598 -29.48 4.21 13.58
CA LEU A 598 -30.28 5.03 12.67
C LEU A 598 -31.21 4.21 11.78
N ILE A 599 -30.82 3.00 11.38
CA ILE A 599 -31.68 2.08 10.63
C ILE A 599 -32.85 1.64 11.50
N ASP A 600 -32.59 1.23 12.75
CA ASP A 600 -33.62 0.85 13.70
C ASP A 600 -34.62 2.00 13.93
N TRP A 601 -34.10 3.21 14.15
CA TRP A 601 -34.92 4.41 14.31
C TRP A 601 -35.68 4.80 13.05
N SER A 602 -35.08 4.64 11.86
CA SER A 602 -35.75 4.93 10.59
C SER A 602 -36.94 3.99 10.38
N TRP A 603 -36.77 2.69 10.64
CA TRP A 603 -37.87 1.72 10.60
C TRP A 603 -38.97 2.05 11.62
N PHE A 604 -38.58 2.40 12.85
CA PHE A 604 -39.53 2.74 13.90
C PHE A 604 -40.34 3.99 13.56
N ILE A 605 -39.68 5.09 13.19
CA ILE A 605 -40.32 6.37 12.87
C ILE A 605 -41.18 6.22 11.60
N ALA A 606 -40.69 5.58 10.56
CA ALA A 606 -41.45 5.40 9.32
C ALA A 606 -42.73 4.58 9.53
N LYS A 607 -42.69 3.57 10.42
CA LYS A 607 -43.88 2.78 10.78
C LYS A 607 -44.96 3.64 11.44
N GLN A 608 -44.57 4.63 12.25
CA GLN A 608 -45.53 5.52 12.91
C GLN A 608 -46.01 6.63 11.97
N LEU A 609 -45.10 7.16 11.15
CA LEU A 609 -45.33 8.37 10.37
C LEU A 609 -45.97 8.09 9.01
N ASN A 610 -45.60 6.99 8.36
CA ASN A 610 -46.09 6.60 7.05
C ASN A 610 -46.23 5.06 6.93
N PRO A 611 -47.21 4.45 7.62
CA PRO A 611 -47.37 3.00 7.64
C PRO A 611 -47.72 2.38 6.28
N GLN A 612 -48.40 3.13 5.40
CA GLN A 612 -48.84 2.62 4.10
C GLN A 612 -47.69 2.49 3.10
N ALA A 613 -46.71 3.42 3.14
CA ALA A 613 -45.52 3.37 2.30
C ALA A 613 -44.32 2.63 2.95
N THR A 614 -44.50 2.08 4.16
CA THR A 614 -43.43 1.39 4.91
C THR A 614 -43.61 -0.12 4.85
N GLN A 615 -42.60 -0.84 4.36
CA GLN A 615 -42.66 -2.30 4.21
C GLN A 615 -42.48 -3.03 5.54
N LYS A 616 -42.76 -4.34 5.58
CA LYS A 616 -42.42 -5.16 6.76
C LYS A 616 -40.91 -5.44 6.76
N ARG A 617 -40.22 -5.01 7.83
CA ARG A 617 -38.80 -5.28 8.03
C ARG A 617 -38.53 -6.79 8.12
N LYS A 618 -37.69 -7.32 7.22
CA LYS A 618 -37.18 -8.69 7.30
C LYS A 618 -36.01 -8.71 8.29
N ILE A 619 -36.26 -9.11 9.54
CA ILE A 619 -35.18 -9.24 10.53
C ILE A 619 -34.36 -10.48 10.16
N LYS A 620 -33.09 -10.32 9.76
CA LYS A 620 -32.14 -11.43 9.70
C LYS A 620 -31.90 -11.90 11.14
N ALA A 621 -32.17 -13.17 11.42
CA ALA A 621 -31.93 -13.75 12.74
C ALA A 621 -30.46 -13.55 13.13
N ALA A 622 -30.22 -12.84 14.24
CA ALA A 622 -28.92 -12.79 14.86
C ALA A 622 -28.60 -14.20 15.38
N VAL A 623 -27.62 -14.86 14.76
CA VAL A 623 -27.03 -16.09 15.31
C VAL A 623 -26.32 -15.68 16.60
N PHE A 624 -26.96 -15.92 17.75
CA PHE A 624 -26.26 -15.95 19.02
C PHE A 624 -25.32 -17.16 18.99
N GLU A 625 -24.02 -16.93 18.87
CA GLU A 625 -23.03 -17.96 19.16
C GLU A 625 -23.09 -18.29 20.66
N PRO A 626 -23.37 -19.54 21.06
CA PRO A 626 -23.18 -19.95 22.46
C PRO A 626 -21.68 -20.03 22.77
N PRO A 627 -21.29 -19.87 24.05
CA PRO A 627 -19.88 -19.86 24.44
C PRO A 627 -19.23 -21.21 24.13
N ILE A 628 -18.10 -21.16 23.44
CA ILE A 628 -17.30 -22.33 23.05
C ILE A 628 -16.80 -23.05 24.31
N ILE A 629 -17.42 -24.19 24.63
CA ILE A 629 -16.84 -25.19 25.54
C ILE A 629 -15.78 -25.96 24.75
N LYS A 630 -14.53 -25.84 25.16
CA LYS A 630 -13.40 -26.61 24.62
C LYS A 630 -13.59 -28.10 24.96
N ALA A 631 -14.06 -28.89 24.01
CA ALA A 631 -13.95 -30.35 24.06
C ALA A 631 -12.71 -30.79 23.27
N LEU A 632 -11.72 -31.33 23.99
CA LEU A 632 -10.63 -32.13 23.42
C LEU A 632 -11.23 -33.37 22.74
N VAL A 633 -11.06 -33.52 21.43
CA VAL A 633 -11.27 -34.81 20.77
C VAL A 633 -9.98 -35.22 20.07
N LYS A 634 -9.50 -36.38 20.50
CA LYS A 634 -8.30 -37.10 20.09
C LYS A 634 -8.53 -37.67 18.69
N VAL A 635 -7.67 -37.34 17.73
CA VAL A 635 -7.73 -37.88 16.36
C VAL A 635 -7.06 -39.24 16.33
N GLU A 636 -7.82 -40.28 16.05
CA GLU A 636 -7.32 -41.62 15.79
C GLU A 636 -7.14 -41.82 14.28
N GLN A 637 -5.92 -42.19 13.89
CA GLN A 637 -5.49 -42.39 12.50
C GLN A 637 -6.20 -43.59 11.88
N HIS A 638 -6.90 -43.39 10.77
CA HIS A 638 -7.25 -44.49 9.86
C HIS A 638 -6.35 -44.49 8.63
N ARG A 639 -5.67 -45.63 8.50
CA ARG A 639 -4.68 -46.03 7.50
C ARG A 639 -5.43 -46.43 6.22
N VAL A 640 -5.20 -45.72 5.10
CA VAL A 640 -5.72 -46.13 3.79
C VAL A 640 -4.63 -46.93 3.06
N ILE A 641 -5.02 -48.13 2.64
CA ILE A 641 -4.23 -49.13 1.92
C ILE A 641 -4.16 -48.72 0.44
N ASN A 642 -2.95 -48.77 -0.12
CA ASN A 642 -2.66 -48.56 -1.54
C ASN A 642 -3.34 -49.64 -2.40
N LYS A 643 -3.95 -49.22 -3.51
CA LYS A 643 -4.14 -50.07 -4.69
C LYS A 643 -3.60 -49.33 -5.91
N GLU A 644 -2.62 -49.97 -6.56
CA GLU A 644 -2.04 -49.57 -7.83
C GLU A 644 -3.11 -49.44 -8.91
N ILE A 645 -3.04 -48.40 -9.73
CA ILE A 645 -3.68 -48.36 -11.04
C ILE A 645 -2.61 -47.96 -12.04
N GLU A 646 -2.40 -48.86 -13.00
CA GLU A 646 -1.49 -48.74 -14.14
C GLU A 646 -1.82 -47.54 -15.03
N SER A 647 -0.74 -47.00 -15.59
CA SER A 647 -0.72 -45.87 -16.51
C SER A 647 -1.29 -46.21 -17.89
N VAL A 648 -2.20 -45.37 -18.39
CA VAL A 648 -2.45 -45.22 -19.83
C VAL A 648 -1.98 -43.83 -20.26
N LYS A 649 -1.04 -43.82 -21.21
CA LYS A 649 -0.50 -42.62 -21.86
C LYS A 649 -1.46 -42.19 -22.97
N GLU A 650 -2.03 -41.00 -22.85
CA GLU A 650 -2.54 -40.23 -23.99
C GLU A 650 -1.76 -38.91 -24.09
N HIS A 651 -1.15 -38.69 -25.25
CA HIS A 651 -0.55 -37.40 -25.61
C HIS A 651 -1.68 -36.46 -26.05
N LYS A 652 -2.02 -35.48 -25.21
CA LYS A 652 -2.94 -34.39 -25.55
C LYS A 652 -2.17 -33.18 -26.07
N SER A 653 -2.73 -32.47 -27.04
CA SER A 653 -2.10 -31.29 -27.65
C SER A 653 -2.08 -30.09 -26.67
N ALA A 654 -1.23 -29.10 -26.93
CA ALA A 654 -1.11 -27.91 -26.06
C ALA A 654 -2.43 -27.10 -25.97
N GLU A 655 -3.23 -27.10 -27.03
CA GLU A 655 -4.56 -26.45 -27.07
C GLU A 655 -5.60 -27.20 -26.24
N GLU A 656 -5.58 -28.54 -26.26
CA GLU A 656 -6.44 -29.35 -25.38
C GLU A 656 -6.07 -29.18 -23.90
N LEU A 657 -4.77 -29.07 -23.60
CA LEU A 657 -4.29 -28.82 -22.24
C LEU A 657 -4.69 -27.42 -21.75
N HIS A 658 -4.73 -26.42 -22.65
CA HIS A 658 -5.14 -25.06 -22.36
C HIS A 658 -6.63 -24.96 -22.02
N ASN A 659 -7.51 -25.58 -22.82
CA ASN A 659 -8.96 -25.60 -22.58
C ASN A 659 -9.34 -26.36 -21.32
N ILE A 660 -8.67 -27.49 -21.02
CA ILE A 660 -8.85 -28.22 -19.76
C ILE A 660 -8.43 -27.36 -18.55
N THR A 661 -7.34 -26.59 -18.68
CA THR A 661 -6.83 -25.74 -17.59
C THR A 661 -7.76 -24.56 -17.28
N ILE A 662 -8.41 -23.97 -18.29
CA ILE A 662 -9.38 -22.87 -18.12
C ILE A 662 -10.64 -23.35 -17.39
N HIS A 663 -11.26 -24.44 -17.86
CA HIS A 663 -12.47 -24.98 -17.24
C HIS A 663 -12.24 -25.51 -15.82
N ASP A 664 -11.10 -26.14 -15.56
CA ASP A 664 -10.73 -26.58 -14.21
C ASP A 664 -10.51 -25.40 -13.24
N SER A 665 -9.94 -24.29 -13.71
CA SER A 665 -9.68 -23.12 -12.86
C SER A 665 -10.98 -22.44 -12.41
N GLU A 666 -11.96 -22.36 -13.30
CA GLU A 666 -13.28 -21.79 -13.00
C GLU A 666 -14.10 -22.68 -12.06
N LEU A 667 -14.08 -24.00 -12.27
CA LEU A 667 -14.68 -24.98 -11.36
C LEU A 667 -14.06 -24.92 -9.96
N ILE A 668 -12.73 -24.95 -9.88
CA ILE A 668 -12.00 -24.93 -8.61
C ILE A 668 -12.25 -23.61 -7.87
N ASN A 669 -12.28 -22.47 -8.55
CA ASN A 669 -12.56 -21.18 -7.93
C ASN A 669 -14.02 -21.08 -7.44
N SER A 670 -14.97 -21.63 -8.21
CA SER A 670 -16.38 -21.68 -7.82
C SER A 670 -16.59 -22.55 -6.57
N LEU A 671 -15.90 -23.68 -6.49
CA LEU A 671 -15.91 -24.55 -5.31
C LEU A 671 -15.19 -23.93 -4.10
N ASP A 672 -14.07 -23.25 -4.30
CA ASP A 672 -13.35 -22.52 -3.23
C ASP A 672 -14.22 -21.39 -2.66
N ARG A 673 -14.90 -20.62 -3.52
CA ARG A 673 -15.86 -19.59 -3.07
C ARG A 673 -17.01 -20.20 -2.28
N LEU A 674 -17.53 -21.34 -2.72
CA LEU A 674 -18.60 -22.04 -2.03
C LEU A 674 -18.13 -22.53 -0.64
N ALA A 675 -16.91 -23.06 -0.55
CA ALA A 675 -16.31 -23.49 0.72
C ALA A 675 -16.05 -22.31 1.67
N ASP A 676 -15.57 -21.18 1.15
CA ASP A 676 -15.34 -19.95 1.92
C ASP A 676 -16.68 -19.35 2.42
N LEU A 677 -17.74 -19.39 1.62
CA LEU A 677 -19.09 -18.98 2.03
C LEU A 677 -19.65 -19.86 3.14
N LYS A 678 -19.44 -21.18 3.07
CA LYS A 678 -19.80 -22.12 4.14
C LYS A 678 -18.98 -21.84 5.41
N GLN A 679 -17.67 -21.66 5.29
CA GLN A 679 -16.78 -21.40 6.43
C GLN A 679 -17.10 -20.08 7.14
N LYS A 680 -17.60 -19.09 6.40
CA LYS A 680 -18.06 -17.80 6.93
C LYS A 680 -19.52 -17.83 7.43
N GLY A 681 -20.19 -18.99 7.39
CA GLY A 681 -21.56 -19.18 7.88
C GLY A 681 -22.65 -18.56 7.00
N PHE A 682 -22.34 -18.21 5.75
CA PHE A 682 -23.31 -17.63 4.80
C PHE A 682 -24.19 -18.69 4.11
N LEU A 683 -23.87 -19.97 4.26
CA LEU A 683 -24.62 -21.10 3.70
C LEU A 683 -24.81 -22.16 4.77
N ASN A 684 -26.02 -22.69 4.88
CA ASN A 684 -26.27 -23.90 5.68
C ASN A 684 -25.86 -25.17 4.89
N GLU A 685 -25.89 -26.34 5.54
CA GLU A 685 -25.42 -27.60 4.93
C GLU A 685 -26.23 -28.03 3.69
N GLU A 686 -27.53 -27.75 3.68
CA GLU A 686 -28.43 -28.06 2.57
C GLU A 686 -28.20 -27.12 1.38
N GLU A 687 -28.08 -25.82 1.63
CA GLU A 687 -27.76 -24.81 0.62
C GLU A 687 -26.38 -25.04 0.00
N PHE A 688 -25.39 -25.41 0.83
CA PHE A 688 -24.06 -25.78 0.35
C PHE A 688 -24.12 -27.01 -0.56
N SER A 689 -24.88 -28.04 -0.18
CA SER A 689 -25.00 -29.27 -0.96
C SER A 689 -25.72 -29.04 -2.29
N LEU A 690 -26.79 -28.24 -2.30
CA LEU A 690 -27.52 -27.85 -3.50
C LEU A 690 -26.68 -26.98 -4.43
N ALA A 691 -25.99 -25.97 -3.91
CA ALA A 691 -25.11 -25.11 -4.70
C ALA A 691 -23.91 -25.88 -5.26
N LYS A 692 -23.34 -26.82 -4.50
CA LYS A 692 -22.29 -27.73 -4.97
C LYS A 692 -22.80 -28.62 -6.11
N ALA A 693 -23.98 -29.21 -5.95
CA ALA A 693 -24.59 -30.04 -6.99
C ALA A 693 -24.85 -29.24 -8.27
N LYS A 694 -25.34 -28.00 -8.13
CA LYS A 694 -25.59 -27.10 -9.25
C LYS A 694 -24.32 -26.68 -10.00
N ILE A 695 -23.25 -26.33 -9.27
CA ILE A 695 -21.95 -26.02 -9.88
C ILE A 695 -21.41 -27.22 -10.68
N LEU A 696 -21.64 -28.44 -10.18
CA LEU A 696 -21.24 -29.66 -10.88
C LEU A 696 -22.12 -29.96 -12.11
N SER A 697 -23.43 -29.64 -12.07
CA SER A 697 -24.36 -29.89 -13.19
C SER A 697 -24.24 -28.86 -14.32
N ASP A 698 -24.10 -27.57 -13.99
CA ASP A 698 -23.99 -26.49 -14.99
C ASP A 698 -22.75 -26.64 -15.91
N ILE A 699 -21.79 -27.48 -15.50
CA ILE A 699 -20.56 -27.79 -16.24
C ILE A 699 -20.68 -29.12 -17.02
N THR A 700 -21.47 -30.09 -16.56
CA THR A 700 -21.75 -31.31 -17.36
C THR A 700 -22.62 -31.03 -18.57
N ASP A 701 -23.44 -29.98 -18.52
CA ASP A 701 -24.33 -29.57 -19.62
C ASP A 701 -23.66 -28.66 -20.66
N ASN A 702 -22.43 -28.20 -20.41
CA ASN A 702 -21.63 -27.34 -21.30
C ASN A 702 -20.48 -28.08 -22.01
N LYS A 703 -20.57 -29.41 -22.13
CA LYS A 703 -19.53 -30.28 -22.70
C LYS A 703 -19.74 -30.59 -24.18
#